data_AF-A0A928DSB5-F1
#
_entry.id   AF-A0A928DSB5-F1
#
_cell.length_a   1.000
_cell.length_b   1.000
_cell.length_c   1.000
_cell.angle_alpha   90.00
_cell.angle_beta   90.00
_cell.angle_gamma   90.00
#
_symmetry.space_group_name_H-M   'P 1'
#
loop_
_entity.id
_entity.type
_entity.pdbx_description
1 polymer ?
#
loop_
_entity_poly.entity_id
_entity_poly.type
_entity_poly.pdbx_seq_one_letter_code
_entity_poly.pdbx_strand_id
1 'polypeptide(L)'
;INITAEKLEGDGNVIVTGESAQLKLLGNNSKFTSDFIVRDGGTVNVVTADAFGTGTLVFDGGTLTNTGAQPSGWSIMNSGQQDFHLNAPVEVRSTGTVNPTGRTIVFANSLTGTGTLTKIGGNQLQFAGDNTAFAGKITSTSGWMVFHGAQSTSALARYGSESNGICFAPSVDDPTHVFKIGMLENSNKGSEFRVGAASTGQKIANAYLEIGGSDMSGTFAGKLLDYGSNGVNAVVHTEKVGTGTWTITGEHSTSGVYTVSGGKLQIGDGTATGNLGDKVRTVGHIKGFTYTDTDTIPTLMGGFVLNEGGTLSFNRNDSGQLRVNQPIVANGGTLMQEGSKNIHMQGKISGSELVIDAAETGTGTIYFERGAKQGTVTEITADAVDLEKLTVNGARIVTKIDFNEVEINGGTFIVGNDVAPTTITGTVTLNEGGTLVPGDSKTNKSVVENLILNGGKIGSVNGSAILNVNHAEAVAGTTTTVSMNNGARVFVNEAITGSGTIVLDGQGSMTRQLQIHGDGTNFEGTYVSKNGGFIGMDAAQAASAKAKYVSEGNGNFYFAAVADDKTEADGTVVFNIGELSTAEGSKGEARTGSNSKHPVTMRVGGLNTDSTYAGSIKEYKDSDAFRVSVAKTGTGMWTLAGQNSYKGTTTVEQGVLNITGTITSDTTVQDGAYITGIGTIEGKLFYEEGSAHLIDLTNTQLRQQVLSDEALKINGEVAHAGEALTLKLIVDQASFEELDSLMMFDIIEAEGLEDIDIFLDLTEAIGDWAYEYDEETNILSLTGNLVSAVPEPSTLALLVTALGLFGLRSVRRRKTAK
;
A
#
# COMPACT_ATOMS: atom_id res chain seq x y z
N ILE A 1 -52.52 37.17 -37.93
CA ILE A 1 -52.57 37.96 -39.18
C ILE A 1 -51.82 37.15 -40.23
N ASN A 2 -52.46 36.85 -41.37
CA ASN A 2 -51.87 36.07 -42.46
C ASN A 2 -51.60 37.01 -43.63
N ILE A 3 -50.34 37.40 -43.82
CA ILE A 3 -49.93 38.26 -44.93
C ILE A 3 -49.27 37.38 -45.97
N THR A 4 -49.68 37.53 -47.23
CA THR A 4 -48.94 37.00 -48.38
C THR A 4 -48.34 38.18 -49.12
N ALA A 5 -47.02 38.21 -49.25
CA ALA A 5 -46.29 39.21 -50.00
C ALA A 5 -45.56 38.55 -51.17
N GLU A 6 -45.70 39.15 -52.35
CA GLU A 6 -44.92 38.75 -53.53
C GLU A 6 -43.45 39.17 -53.36
N LYS A 7 -43.21 40.36 -52.80
CA LYS A 7 -41.89 40.95 -52.58
C LYS A 7 -41.90 41.87 -51.35
N LEU A 8 -40.75 41.99 -50.67
CA LEU A 8 -40.48 43.02 -49.66
C LEU A 8 -39.28 43.88 -50.08
N GLU A 9 -39.42 45.21 -49.97
CA GLU A 9 -38.37 46.18 -50.30
C GLU A 9 -38.31 47.29 -49.24
N GLY A 10 -37.08 47.79 -48.96
CA GLY A 10 -36.84 48.93 -48.08
C GLY A 10 -35.79 48.66 -47.00
N ASP A 11 -35.48 49.70 -46.22
CA ASP A 11 -34.33 49.71 -45.32
C ASP A 11 -34.73 49.50 -43.83
N GLY A 12 -35.99 49.14 -43.57
CA GLY A 12 -36.51 48.92 -42.22
C GLY A 12 -36.42 47.45 -41.79
N ASN A 13 -36.36 47.21 -40.47
CA ASN A 13 -36.45 45.85 -39.93
C ASN A 13 -37.83 45.24 -40.21
N VAL A 14 -37.86 43.98 -40.59
CA VAL A 14 -39.10 43.20 -40.69
C VAL A 14 -39.25 42.39 -39.42
N ILE A 15 -40.38 42.55 -38.72
CA ILE A 15 -40.65 41.82 -37.48
C ILE A 15 -41.91 40.98 -37.66
N VAL A 16 -41.77 39.66 -37.52
CA VAL A 16 -42.90 38.71 -37.47
C VAL A 16 -43.00 38.19 -36.04
N THR A 17 -44.11 38.52 -35.37
CA THR A 17 -44.30 38.28 -33.93
C THR A 17 -45.70 37.79 -33.59
N GLY A 18 -45.81 36.86 -32.65
CA GLY A 18 -47.06 36.26 -32.17
C GLY A 18 -47.36 34.89 -32.79
N GLU A 19 -47.85 33.94 -31.98
CA GLU A 19 -48.06 32.52 -32.33
C GLU A 19 -48.94 32.26 -33.57
N SER A 20 -49.86 33.18 -33.86
CA SER A 20 -50.76 33.11 -35.02
C SER A 20 -50.37 34.06 -36.17
N ALA A 21 -49.17 34.66 -36.11
CA ALA A 21 -48.67 35.52 -37.17
C ALA A 21 -47.96 34.68 -38.24
N GLN A 22 -48.46 34.77 -39.47
CA GLN A 22 -47.92 34.05 -40.63
C GLN A 22 -47.60 35.06 -41.73
N LEU A 23 -46.34 35.09 -42.17
CA LEU A 23 -45.92 35.84 -43.35
C LEU A 23 -45.48 34.86 -44.44
N LYS A 24 -46.23 34.80 -45.54
CA LYS A 24 -45.89 33.99 -46.71
C LYS A 24 -45.21 34.85 -47.77
N LEU A 25 -44.01 34.47 -48.18
CA LEU A 25 -43.20 35.15 -49.20
C LEU A 25 -43.13 34.29 -50.46
N LEU A 26 -43.66 34.79 -51.58
CA LEU A 26 -43.82 34.04 -52.83
C LEU A 26 -42.62 34.11 -53.79
N GLY A 27 -41.84 35.20 -53.81
CA GLY A 27 -40.67 35.40 -54.71
C GLY A 27 -40.91 36.47 -55.78
N ASN A 28 -39.94 37.22 -56.32
CA ASN A 28 -38.47 37.12 -56.39
C ASN A 28 -37.81 38.48 -56.09
N ASN A 29 -36.53 38.48 -55.68
CA ASN A 29 -35.68 39.66 -55.46
C ASN A 29 -36.14 40.60 -54.33
N SER A 30 -36.52 40.09 -53.15
CA SER A 30 -36.71 40.98 -52.00
C SER A 30 -35.42 41.78 -51.76
N LYS A 31 -35.51 43.11 -51.75
CA LYS A 31 -34.35 44.03 -51.61
C LYS A 31 -34.50 44.81 -50.31
N PHE A 32 -34.30 44.14 -49.20
CA PHE A 32 -34.18 44.79 -47.90
C PHE A 32 -32.80 44.52 -47.30
N THR A 33 -32.20 45.54 -46.70
CA THR A 33 -30.82 45.52 -46.23
C THR A 33 -30.70 45.37 -44.72
N SER A 34 -31.82 45.52 -44.00
CA SER A 34 -31.92 45.48 -42.53
C SER A 34 -32.41 44.13 -42.00
N ASP A 35 -32.42 43.95 -40.68
CA ASP A 35 -32.66 42.65 -40.05
C ASP A 35 -34.10 42.15 -40.24
N PHE A 36 -34.22 40.84 -40.44
CA PHE A 36 -35.47 40.11 -40.48
C PHE A 36 -35.61 39.33 -39.17
N ILE A 37 -36.50 39.76 -38.28
CA ILE A 37 -36.65 39.22 -36.93
C ILE A 37 -37.92 38.37 -36.85
N VAL A 38 -37.76 37.09 -36.50
CA VAL A 38 -38.88 36.16 -36.25
C VAL A 38 -38.88 35.80 -34.76
N ARG A 39 -39.91 36.24 -34.04
CA ARG A 39 -39.98 36.12 -32.58
C ARG A 39 -41.35 35.72 -32.06
N ASP A 40 -41.41 35.33 -30.79
CA ASP A 40 -42.65 35.10 -30.04
C ASP A 40 -43.67 34.20 -30.79
N GLY A 41 -43.22 33.09 -31.39
CA GLY A 41 -44.07 32.14 -32.12
C GLY A 41 -44.44 32.55 -33.55
N GLY A 42 -43.96 33.69 -34.06
CA GLY A 42 -44.18 34.12 -35.44
C GLY A 42 -43.63 33.11 -36.45
N THR A 43 -44.30 32.98 -37.60
CA THR A 43 -43.90 32.04 -38.67
C THR A 43 -43.72 32.74 -40.01
N VAL A 44 -42.63 32.40 -40.71
CA VAL A 44 -42.35 32.83 -42.08
C VAL A 44 -42.40 31.61 -42.99
N ASN A 45 -43.23 31.67 -44.04
CA ASN A 45 -43.32 30.63 -45.06
C ASN A 45 -42.69 31.15 -46.36
N VAL A 46 -41.59 30.55 -46.78
CA VAL A 46 -40.91 30.90 -48.04
C VAL A 46 -41.16 29.86 -49.12
N VAL A 47 -41.24 30.31 -50.37
CA VAL A 47 -41.48 29.45 -51.54
C VAL A 47 -40.27 29.38 -52.48
N THR A 48 -39.50 30.47 -52.63
CA THR A 48 -38.35 30.60 -53.57
C THR A 48 -37.10 31.13 -52.87
N ALA A 49 -35.90 30.95 -53.48
CA ALA A 49 -34.57 31.17 -52.89
C ALA A 49 -34.24 32.63 -52.52
N ASP A 50 -34.78 33.61 -53.25
CA ASP A 50 -34.41 35.04 -53.09
C ASP A 50 -35.40 35.81 -52.20
N ALA A 51 -36.00 35.14 -51.22
CA ALA A 51 -37.04 35.71 -50.37
C ALA A 51 -36.50 36.65 -49.29
N PHE A 52 -35.23 36.49 -48.90
CA PHE A 52 -34.53 37.33 -47.92
C PHE A 52 -33.49 38.23 -48.62
N GLY A 53 -33.38 39.48 -48.17
CA GLY A 53 -32.35 40.40 -48.63
C GLY A 53 -31.00 40.15 -47.96
N THR A 54 -30.15 41.18 -47.83
CA THR A 54 -28.77 41.03 -47.30
C THR A 54 -28.65 41.19 -45.79
N GLY A 55 -29.71 41.62 -45.10
CA GLY A 55 -29.73 41.77 -43.64
C GLY A 55 -29.82 40.43 -42.90
N THR A 56 -29.58 40.44 -41.59
CA THR A 56 -29.51 39.22 -40.78
C THR A 56 -30.90 38.62 -40.56
N LEU A 57 -31.05 37.31 -40.70
CA LEU A 57 -32.22 36.59 -40.19
C LEU A 57 -32.02 36.29 -38.71
N VAL A 58 -32.83 36.90 -37.86
CA VAL A 58 -32.76 36.74 -36.40
C VAL A 58 -33.90 35.86 -35.91
N PHE A 59 -33.56 34.75 -35.26
CA PHE A 59 -34.49 33.91 -34.52
C PHE A 59 -34.51 34.28 -33.03
N ASP A 60 -35.70 34.65 -32.55
CA ASP A 60 -35.95 34.96 -31.14
C ASP A 60 -37.31 34.39 -30.70
N GLY A 61 -37.56 33.11 -30.99
CA GLY A 61 -38.80 32.38 -30.71
C GLY A 61 -39.61 31.98 -31.95
N GLY A 62 -39.10 32.22 -33.16
CA GLY A 62 -39.84 32.11 -34.41
C GLY A 62 -39.59 30.83 -35.24
N THR A 63 -40.42 30.63 -36.28
CA THR A 63 -40.30 29.51 -37.24
C THR A 63 -40.09 29.99 -38.67
N LEU A 64 -39.13 29.40 -39.38
CA LEU A 64 -38.95 29.49 -40.83
C LEU A 64 -39.38 28.18 -41.49
N THR A 65 -40.37 28.22 -42.37
CA THR A 65 -40.84 27.06 -43.14
C THR A 65 -40.59 27.29 -44.63
N ASN A 66 -40.03 26.29 -45.32
CA ASN A 66 -39.99 26.28 -46.79
C ASN A 66 -41.10 25.35 -47.31
N THR A 67 -42.00 25.89 -48.13
CA THR A 67 -43.15 25.15 -48.73
C THR A 67 -43.04 24.98 -50.25
N GLY A 68 -41.89 25.32 -50.85
CA GLY A 68 -41.68 25.21 -52.30
C GLY A 68 -41.73 23.74 -52.74
N ALA A 69 -42.46 23.44 -53.82
CA ALA A 69 -42.58 22.06 -54.29
C ALA A 69 -41.21 21.48 -54.74
N GLN A 70 -40.94 20.23 -54.37
CA GLN A 70 -39.80 19.45 -54.86
C GLN A 70 -40.14 18.93 -56.29
N PRO A 71 -39.28 19.14 -57.30
CA PRO A 71 -39.46 18.50 -58.60
C PRO A 71 -39.40 16.96 -58.47
N SER A 72 -40.26 16.23 -59.19
CA SER A 72 -40.28 14.77 -59.12
C SER A 72 -38.97 14.14 -59.63
N GLY A 73 -38.46 13.14 -58.90
CA GLY A 73 -37.37 12.26 -59.36
C GLY A 73 -35.98 12.46 -58.73
N TRP A 74 -35.83 13.27 -57.69
CA TRP A 74 -34.51 13.61 -57.11
C TRP A 74 -34.30 13.03 -55.70
N SER A 75 -33.16 12.36 -55.51
CA SER A 75 -32.73 11.79 -54.24
C SER A 75 -32.20 12.88 -53.31
N ILE A 76 -32.49 12.74 -52.01
CA ILE A 76 -32.33 13.73 -50.93
C ILE A 76 -30.84 14.07 -50.62
N MET A 77 -29.87 13.53 -51.36
CA MET A 77 -28.42 13.62 -51.04
C MET A 77 -27.54 14.18 -52.17
N ASN A 78 -28.09 14.81 -53.22
CA ASN A 78 -27.30 15.36 -54.33
C ASN A 78 -27.58 16.87 -54.51
N SER A 79 -26.66 17.72 -54.05
CA SER A 79 -26.78 19.19 -53.90
C SER A 79 -26.57 20.00 -55.19
N GLY A 80 -27.01 19.47 -56.33
CA GLY A 80 -26.87 20.14 -57.62
C GLY A 80 -28.15 20.88 -58.05
N GLN A 81 -28.23 22.19 -57.80
CA GLN A 81 -29.06 23.18 -58.51
C GLN A 81 -30.54 23.46 -58.11
N GLN A 82 -31.11 22.97 -57.00
CA GLN A 82 -32.53 23.31 -56.65
C GLN A 82 -32.83 23.61 -55.16
N ASP A 83 -31.82 23.69 -54.29
CA ASP A 83 -32.00 23.94 -52.85
C ASP A 83 -32.33 25.42 -52.54
N PHE A 84 -33.01 25.68 -51.42
CA PHE A 84 -33.25 27.05 -50.95
C PHE A 84 -31.99 27.57 -50.24
N HIS A 85 -31.20 28.40 -50.91
CA HIS A 85 -30.00 29.00 -50.33
C HIS A 85 -30.35 30.29 -49.60
N LEU A 86 -30.27 30.27 -48.27
CA LEU A 86 -30.34 31.46 -47.45
C LEU A 86 -28.96 32.13 -47.42
N ASN A 87 -28.81 33.19 -48.21
CA ASN A 87 -27.56 33.93 -48.34
C ASN A 87 -27.34 34.98 -47.24
N ALA A 88 -28.38 35.29 -46.47
CA ALA A 88 -28.32 36.16 -45.29
C ALA A 88 -27.59 35.46 -44.12
N PRO A 89 -26.79 36.19 -43.32
CA PRO A 89 -26.36 35.71 -42.02
C PRO A 89 -27.56 35.34 -41.13
N VAL A 90 -27.37 34.36 -40.23
CA VAL A 90 -28.40 33.91 -39.31
C VAL A 90 -27.93 34.10 -37.87
N GLU A 91 -28.74 34.76 -37.03
CA GLU A 91 -28.50 34.90 -35.60
C GLU A 91 -29.60 34.17 -34.82
N VAL A 92 -29.24 33.31 -33.86
CA VAL A 92 -30.21 32.65 -32.98
C VAL A 92 -30.02 33.16 -31.55
N ARG A 93 -30.92 34.04 -31.11
CA ARG A 93 -30.85 34.69 -29.79
C ARG A 93 -31.37 33.79 -28.67
N SER A 94 -32.60 33.29 -28.82
CA SER A 94 -33.27 32.45 -27.81
C SER A 94 -33.60 31.06 -28.38
N THR A 95 -34.61 30.97 -29.24
CA THR A 95 -34.95 29.74 -29.97
C THR A 95 -35.29 30.06 -31.43
N GLY A 96 -35.04 29.12 -32.32
CA GLY A 96 -35.40 29.20 -33.73
C GLY A 96 -35.82 27.84 -34.24
N THR A 97 -36.88 27.79 -35.05
CA THR A 97 -37.34 26.54 -35.68
C THR A 97 -37.23 26.64 -37.18
N VAL A 98 -36.66 25.62 -37.82
CA VAL A 98 -36.50 25.55 -39.28
C VAL A 98 -37.19 24.31 -39.81
N ASN A 99 -38.14 24.50 -40.72
CA ASN A 99 -39.04 23.48 -41.22
C ASN A 99 -39.01 23.37 -42.76
N PRO A 100 -38.01 22.68 -43.33
CA PRO A 100 -37.99 22.36 -44.76
C PRO A 100 -39.02 21.27 -45.08
N THR A 101 -40.27 21.65 -45.33
CA THR A 101 -41.33 20.72 -45.75
C THR A 101 -41.33 20.50 -47.26
N GLY A 102 -40.93 21.51 -48.04
CA GLY A 102 -40.90 21.49 -49.50
C GLY A 102 -39.55 21.12 -50.10
N ARG A 103 -38.51 21.93 -49.83
CA ARG A 103 -37.12 21.73 -50.31
C ARG A 103 -36.13 21.77 -49.15
N THR A 104 -34.92 21.27 -49.38
CA THR A 104 -33.78 21.50 -48.49
C THR A 104 -33.53 23.01 -48.30
N ILE A 105 -33.24 23.41 -47.07
CA ILE A 105 -32.79 24.77 -46.73
C ILE A 105 -31.28 24.71 -46.50
N VAL A 106 -30.53 25.62 -47.12
CA VAL A 106 -29.08 25.75 -46.98
C VAL A 106 -28.78 27.10 -46.32
N PHE A 107 -28.16 27.08 -45.15
CA PHE A 107 -27.56 28.27 -44.56
C PHE A 107 -26.18 28.47 -45.20
N ALA A 108 -26.14 29.34 -46.22
CA ALA A 108 -24.95 29.56 -47.03
C ALA A 108 -23.96 30.55 -46.37
N ASN A 109 -24.40 31.28 -45.34
CA ASN A 109 -23.63 32.29 -44.64
C ASN A 109 -23.54 31.98 -43.13
N SER A 110 -22.92 32.85 -42.35
CA SER A 110 -22.59 32.59 -40.95
C SER A 110 -23.81 32.40 -40.04
N LEU A 111 -23.75 31.39 -39.18
CA LEU A 111 -24.63 31.22 -38.02
C LEU A 111 -23.94 31.75 -36.76
N THR A 112 -24.63 32.61 -36.01
CA THR A 112 -24.15 33.17 -34.74
C THR A 112 -25.23 33.13 -33.65
N GLY A 113 -24.84 33.42 -32.41
CA GLY A 113 -25.73 33.47 -31.26
C GLY A 113 -25.57 32.28 -30.29
N THR A 114 -26.40 32.28 -29.25
CA THR A 114 -26.32 31.35 -28.10
C THR A 114 -27.60 30.54 -27.91
N GLY A 115 -28.63 30.78 -28.73
CA GLY A 115 -29.93 30.14 -28.61
C GLY A 115 -29.98 28.70 -29.14
N THR A 116 -31.18 28.12 -29.16
CA THR A 116 -31.42 26.77 -29.69
C THR A 116 -32.04 26.81 -31.09
N LEU A 117 -31.37 26.25 -32.08
CA LEU A 117 -31.89 26.03 -33.42
C LEU A 117 -32.43 24.60 -33.54
N THR A 118 -33.75 24.47 -33.75
CA THR A 118 -34.44 23.19 -33.90
C THR A 118 -34.86 22.98 -35.33
N LYS A 119 -34.36 21.90 -35.94
CA LYS A 119 -34.78 21.41 -37.23
C LYS A 119 -35.98 20.48 -37.09
N ILE A 120 -37.04 20.78 -37.84
CA ILE A 120 -38.23 19.93 -38.00
C ILE A 120 -38.53 19.65 -39.49
N GLY A 121 -39.48 18.79 -39.83
CA GLY A 121 -39.84 18.46 -41.22
C GLY A 121 -38.93 17.40 -41.87
N GLY A 122 -39.41 16.78 -42.96
CA GLY A 122 -38.76 15.60 -43.55
C GLY A 122 -37.49 15.85 -44.39
N ASN A 123 -37.34 17.04 -45.00
CA ASN A 123 -36.18 17.34 -45.85
C ASN A 123 -34.97 17.84 -45.03
N GLN A 124 -33.84 18.09 -45.70
CA GLN A 124 -32.60 18.45 -45.03
C GLN A 124 -32.51 19.92 -44.63
N LEU A 125 -31.73 20.18 -43.58
CA LEU A 125 -31.14 21.50 -43.31
C LEU A 125 -29.63 21.38 -43.45
N GLN A 126 -29.05 22.20 -44.32
CA GLN A 126 -27.62 22.20 -44.61
C GLN A 126 -26.95 23.47 -44.11
N PHE A 127 -25.71 23.35 -43.66
CA PHE A 127 -24.87 24.44 -43.20
C PHE A 127 -23.61 24.47 -44.04
N ALA A 128 -23.37 25.58 -44.74
CA ALA A 128 -22.21 25.75 -45.61
C ALA A 128 -21.39 27.01 -45.29
N GLY A 129 -21.91 27.93 -44.47
CA GLY A 129 -21.20 29.11 -44.00
C GLY A 129 -20.27 28.86 -42.81
N ASP A 130 -19.57 29.92 -42.38
CA ASP A 130 -18.73 29.94 -41.17
C ASP A 130 -19.58 30.10 -39.91
N ASN A 131 -19.68 29.04 -39.12
CA ASN A 131 -20.51 28.96 -37.93
C ASN A 131 -19.67 28.96 -36.64
N THR A 132 -18.36 29.20 -36.72
CA THR A 132 -17.44 29.06 -35.57
C THR A 132 -17.77 29.97 -34.39
N ALA A 133 -18.51 31.06 -34.62
CA ALA A 133 -18.98 31.98 -33.59
C ALA A 133 -20.31 31.57 -32.91
N PHE A 134 -20.96 30.49 -33.37
CA PHE A 134 -22.19 29.99 -32.73
C PHE A 134 -21.86 29.24 -31.44
N ALA A 135 -22.46 29.62 -30.32
CA ALA A 135 -22.24 29.01 -29.00
C ALA A 135 -23.52 28.39 -28.41
N GLY A 136 -24.55 28.21 -29.24
CA GLY A 136 -25.85 27.67 -28.85
C GLY A 136 -26.00 26.16 -29.04
N LYS A 137 -27.25 25.70 -29.16
CA LYS A 137 -27.59 24.29 -29.45
C LYS A 137 -28.17 24.15 -30.85
N ILE A 138 -27.72 23.17 -31.61
CA ILE A 138 -28.35 22.73 -32.86
C ILE A 138 -28.92 21.33 -32.64
N THR A 139 -30.23 21.17 -32.87
CA THR A 139 -30.90 19.88 -32.71
C THR A 139 -31.89 19.58 -33.85
N SER A 140 -32.07 18.31 -34.20
CA SER A 140 -33.09 17.86 -35.15
C SER A 140 -34.06 16.87 -34.51
N THR A 141 -35.37 17.13 -34.67
CA THR A 141 -36.44 16.19 -34.31
C THR A 141 -37.05 15.49 -35.53
N SER A 142 -36.64 15.85 -36.74
CA SER A 142 -37.01 15.17 -37.99
C SER A 142 -36.10 15.53 -39.16
N GLY A 143 -35.81 14.53 -40.01
CA GLY A 143 -34.94 14.69 -41.17
C GLY A 143 -33.47 14.86 -40.81
N TRP A 144 -32.63 14.94 -41.83
CA TRP A 144 -31.18 15.05 -41.70
C TRP A 144 -30.72 16.51 -41.58
N MET A 145 -29.68 16.72 -40.78
CA MET A 145 -28.84 17.93 -40.86
C MET A 145 -27.50 17.60 -41.51
N VAL A 146 -27.00 18.47 -42.37
CA VAL A 146 -25.72 18.26 -43.07
C VAL A 146 -24.83 19.49 -42.91
N PHE A 147 -23.58 19.28 -42.52
CA PHE A 147 -22.59 20.33 -42.28
C PHE A 147 -21.46 20.17 -43.30
N HIS A 148 -21.26 21.18 -44.13
CA HIS A 148 -20.32 21.16 -45.24
C HIS A 148 -19.03 21.91 -44.88
N GLY A 149 -17.92 21.19 -44.78
CA GLY A 149 -16.60 21.74 -44.44
C GLY A 149 -16.42 22.09 -42.96
N ALA A 150 -15.17 22.28 -42.52
CA ALA A 150 -14.83 22.39 -41.09
C ALA A 150 -15.48 23.61 -40.41
N GLN A 151 -15.51 24.75 -41.10
CA GLN A 151 -16.06 26.00 -40.58
C GLN A 151 -17.58 25.95 -40.37
N SER A 152 -18.28 24.97 -40.94
CA SER A 152 -19.72 24.80 -40.70
C SER A 152 -20.04 24.28 -39.28
N THR A 153 -19.03 23.86 -38.53
CA THR A 153 -19.15 23.43 -37.12
C THR A 153 -18.54 24.45 -36.15
N SER A 154 -18.89 24.36 -34.87
CA SER A 154 -18.39 25.24 -33.82
C SER A 154 -17.98 24.47 -32.58
N ALA A 155 -16.74 24.71 -32.15
CA ALA A 155 -16.18 24.22 -30.89
C ALA A 155 -16.94 24.72 -29.64
N LEU A 156 -17.80 25.74 -29.78
CA LEU A 156 -18.58 26.29 -28.68
C LEU A 156 -20.01 25.71 -28.61
N ALA A 157 -20.47 25.07 -29.70
CA ALA A 157 -21.87 24.68 -29.85
C ALA A 157 -22.13 23.23 -29.45
N ARG A 158 -23.39 22.97 -29.05
CA ARG A 158 -23.88 21.61 -28.78
C ARG A 158 -24.69 21.09 -29.96
N TYR A 159 -24.49 19.82 -30.29
CA TYR A 159 -25.12 19.15 -31.43
C TYR A 159 -25.86 17.91 -30.95
N GLY A 160 -27.05 17.67 -31.51
CA GLY A 160 -27.84 16.49 -31.19
C GLY A 160 -28.92 16.19 -32.22
N SER A 161 -29.42 14.96 -32.23
CA SER A 161 -30.64 14.65 -32.96
C SER A 161 -31.47 13.62 -32.21
N GLU A 162 -32.77 13.91 -32.14
CA GLU A 162 -33.78 13.01 -31.61
C GLU A 162 -34.51 12.26 -32.75
N SER A 163 -33.96 12.26 -33.96
CA SER A 163 -34.53 11.62 -35.16
C SER A 163 -33.42 10.98 -36.02
N ASN A 164 -33.50 11.09 -37.35
CA ASN A 164 -32.58 10.45 -38.30
C ASN A 164 -31.10 10.62 -37.94
N GLY A 165 -30.61 11.87 -37.87
CA GLY A 165 -29.19 12.08 -37.63
C GLY A 165 -28.58 13.37 -38.14
N ILE A 166 -27.27 13.47 -37.95
CA ILE A 166 -26.40 14.56 -38.39
C ILE A 166 -25.30 13.98 -39.28
N CYS A 167 -24.98 14.66 -40.37
CA CYS A 167 -23.88 14.31 -41.27
C CYS A 167 -22.86 15.46 -41.34
N PHE A 168 -21.59 15.14 -41.09
CA PHE A 168 -20.45 16.02 -41.31
C PHE A 168 -19.75 15.62 -42.61
N ALA A 169 -19.89 16.50 -43.60
CA ALA A 169 -19.45 16.30 -44.97
C ALA A 169 -18.22 17.17 -45.24
N PRO A 170 -17.01 16.60 -45.34
CA PRO A 170 -15.82 17.39 -45.65
C PRO A 170 -15.86 17.87 -47.11
N SER A 171 -15.19 19.00 -47.38
CA SER A 171 -14.96 19.48 -48.75
C SER A 171 -13.93 18.60 -49.48
N VAL A 172 -14.02 18.55 -50.82
CA VAL A 172 -13.14 17.74 -51.69
C VAL A 172 -11.68 18.21 -51.72
N ASP A 173 -11.42 19.44 -51.30
CA ASP A 173 -10.11 20.09 -51.49
C ASP A 173 -9.17 20.01 -50.28
N ASP A 174 -9.60 19.41 -49.16
CA ASP A 174 -8.80 19.36 -47.93
C ASP A 174 -8.85 17.98 -47.25
N PRO A 175 -7.75 17.19 -47.28
CA PRO A 175 -7.67 15.89 -46.61
C PRO A 175 -7.44 15.97 -45.09
N THR A 176 -7.40 17.16 -44.48
CA THR A 176 -7.13 17.39 -43.05
C THR A 176 -8.32 17.90 -42.23
N HIS A 177 -9.55 17.83 -42.75
CA HIS A 177 -10.75 18.33 -42.08
C HIS A 177 -10.90 17.79 -40.64
N VAL A 178 -10.76 18.70 -39.67
CA VAL A 178 -11.16 18.50 -38.27
C VAL A 178 -12.48 19.23 -38.05
N PHE A 179 -13.56 18.48 -37.80
CA PHE A 179 -14.82 19.05 -37.35
C PHE A 179 -14.73 19.30 -35.84
N LYS A 180 -14.84 20.56 -35.43
CA LYS A 180 -14.75 20.94 -34.02
C LYS A 180 -16.15 21.21 -33.49
N ILE A 181 -16.53 20.47 -32.45
CA ILE A 181 -17.81 20.64 -31.78
C ILE A 181 -17.63 20.81 -30.27
N GLY A 182 -18.48 21.63 -29.66
CA GLY A 182 -18.49 21.82 -28.22
C GLY A 182 -18.91 20.56 -27.48
N MET A 183 -20.09 20.03 -27.81
CA MET A 183 -20.55 18.76 -27.24
C MET A 183 -21.48 18.04 -28.21
N LEU A 184 -21.38 16.71 -28.26
CA LEU A 184 -22.34 15.84 -28.93
C LEU A 184 -23.25 15.18 -27.88
N GLU A 185 -24.55 15.44 -27.94
CA GLU A 185 -25.53 14.97 -26.95
C GLU A 185 -26.89 14.65 -27.57
N ASN A 186 -27.53 13.57 -27.14
CA ASN A 186 -28.92 13.24 -27.46
C ASN A 186 -29.45 12.11 -26.56
N SER A 187 -30.76 11.89 -26.61
CA SER A 187 -31.42 10.76 -25.92
C SER A 187 -31.83 9.61 -26.85
N ASN A 188 -31.95 9.85 -28.16
CA ASN A 188 -32.41 8.85 -29.11
C ASN A 188 -31.29 7.89 -29.59
N LYS A 189 -31.44 6.60 -29.24
CA LYS A 189 -30.56 5.49 -29.67
C LYS A 189 -30.59 5.18 -31.16
N GLY A 190 -31.66 5.56 -31.85
CA GLY A 190 -31.82 5.38 -33.29
C GLY A 190 -31.18 6.48 -34.13
N SER A 191 -30.68 7.55 -33.50
CA SER A 191 -30.08 8.66 -34.24
C SER A 191 -28.66 8.33 -34.68
N GLU A 192 -28.34 8.66 -35.92
CA GLU A 192 -27.04 8.41 -36.51
C GLU A 192 -26.22 9.69 -36.65
N PHE A 193 -24.96 9.63 -36.23
CA PHE A 193 -23.98 10.67 -36.48
C PHE A 193 -22.93 10.15 -37.44
N ARG A 194 -22.87 10.77 -38.61
CA ARG A 194 -22.05 10.33 -39.73
C ARG A 194 -20.96 11.35 -40.01
N VAL A 195 -19.73 10.91 -40.16
CA VAL A 195 -18.60 11.76 -40.57
C VAL A 195 -17.95 11.12 -41.79
N GLY A 196 -18.00 11.78 -42.96
CA GLY A 196 -17.44 11.23 -44.20
C GLY A 196 -18.06 11.71 -45.51
N ALA A 197 -17.75 11.02 -46.61
CA ALA A 197 -18.08 11.42 -47.99
C ALA A 197 -19.58 11.56 -48.26
N ALA A 198 -20.06 12.77 -48.55
CA ALA A 198 -21.49 13.06 -48.77
C ALA A 198 -22.00 12.76 -50.19
N SER A 199 -21.09 12.57 -51.16
CA SER A 199 -21.48 12.34 -52.56
C SER A 199 -20.77 11.14 -53.21
N THR A 200 -21.40 10.63 -54.27
CA THR A 200 -20.93 9.48 -55.06
C THR A 200 -19.60 9.82 -55.75
N GLY A 201 -18.50 9.15 -55.37
CA GLY A 201 -17.18 9.33 -55.99
C GLY A 201 -16.15 10.10 -55.15
N GLN A 202 -16.55 10.67 -54.01
CA GLN A 202 -15.63 11.27 -53.04
C GLN A 202 -14.89 10.19 -52.24
N LYS A 203 -13.56 10.12 -52.36
CA LYS A 203 -12.70 9.22 -51.56
C LYS A 203 -12.11 10.00 -50.39
N ILE A 204 -12.71 9.91 -49.20
CA ILE A 204 -12.10 10.35 -47.95
C ILE A 204 -11.64 9.10 -47.20
N ALA A 205 -10.32 8.95 -47.03
CA ALA A 205 -9.77 7.79 -46.31
C ALA A 205 -9.93 7.96 -44.79
N ASN A 206 -9.75 9.17 -44.26
CA ASN A 206 -9.82 9.49 -42.83
C ASN A 206 -10.62 10.78 -42.60
N ALA A 207 -11.41 10.83 -41.53
CA ALA A 207 -12.08 12.04 -41.07
C ALA A 207 -11.81 12.26 -39.57
N TYR A 208 -11.67 13.52 -39.12
CA TYR A 208 -11.33 13.86 -37.74
C TYR A 208 -12.47 14.64 -37.07
N LEU A 209 -12.82 14.24 -35.85
CA LEU A 209 -13.86 14.85 -35.02
C LEU A 209 -13.27 15.23 -33.67
N GLU A 210 -13.23 16.52 -33.35
CA GLU A 210 -12.81 17.05 -32.05
C GLU A 210 -14.06 17.43 -31.25
N ILE A 211 -14.25 16.82 -30.07
CA ILE A 211 -15.42 17.00 -29.21
C ILE A 211 -14.97 17.53 -27.85
N GLY A 212 -15.70 18.49 -27.31
CA GLY A 212 -15.49 18.98 -25.94
C GLY A 212 -14.93 20.40 -25.86
N GLY A 213 -14.83 21.12 -26.99
CA GLY A 213 -14.29 22.48 -27.04
C GLY A 213 -15.05 23.52 -26.21
N SER A 214 -16.24 23.18 -25.73
CA SER A 214 -17.07 24.05 -24.89
C SER A 214 -16.96 23.75 -23.39
N ASP A 215 -16.10 22.82 -22.98
CA ASP A 215 -15.86 22.38 -21.59
C ASP A 215 -17.09 21.84 -20.83
N MET A 216 -18.24 21.74 -21.50
CA MET A 216 -19.49 21.19 -20.95
C MET A 216 -19.43 19.66 -20.88
N SER A 217 -20.30 19.08 -20.06
CA SER A 217 -20.54 17.64 -20.01
C SER A 217 -21.85 17.29 -20.74
N GLY A 218 -21.91 16.12 -21.37
CA GLY A 218 -23.09 15.68 -22.12
C GLY A 218 -23.14 14.18 -22.37
N THR A 219 -24.35 13.64 -22.53
CA THR A 219 -24.60 12.23 -22.82
C THR A 219 -25.11 12.05 -24.25
N PHE A 220 -24.53 11.10 -24.97
CA PHE A 220 -24.91 10.72 -26.33
C PHE A 220 -25.36 9.26 -26.36
N ALA A 221 -26.63 9.05 -26.67
CA ALA A 221 -27.25 7.74 -26.80
C ALA A 221 -27.27 7.23 -28.24
N GLY A 222 -27.03 8.10 -29.23
CA GLY A 222 -27.03 7.77 -30.66
C GLY A 222 -25.85 6.91 -31.11
N LYS A 223 -25.70 6.77 -32.43
CA LYS A 223 -24.67 5.94 -33.07
C LYS A 223 -23.66 6.80 -33.81
N LEU A 224 -22.38 6.74 -33.45
CA LEU A 224 -21.30 7.27 -34.31
C LEU A 224 -20.89 6.20 -35.32
N LEU A 225 -20.90 6.54 -36.61
CA LEU A 225 -20.69 5.62 -37.70
C LEU A 225 -19.63 6.13 -38.68
N ASP A 226 -18.79 5.21 -39.16
CA ASP A 226 -17.98 5.45 -40.36
C ASP A 226 -18.90 5.63 -41.57
N TYR A 227 -18.73 6.71 -42.33
CA TYR A 227 -19.59 7.02 -43.46
C TYR A 227 -18.80 7.13 -44.76
N GLY A 228 -19.30 6.52 -45.83
CA GLY A 228 -18.74 6.69 -47.16
C GLY A 228 -19.64 6.21 -48.29
N SER A 229 -19.24 6.52 -49.53
CA SER A 229 -19.97 6.15 -50.74
C SER A 229 -19.25 5.03 -51.50
N ASN A 230 -19.99 4.17 -52.22
CA ASN A 230 -19.46 3.11 -53.08
C ASN A 230 -18.51 2.09 -52.39
N GLY A 231 -18.78 1.70 -51.15
CA GLY A 231 -18.06 0.61 -50.47
C GLY A 231 -16.70 1.00 -49.88
N VAL A 232 -16.36 2.29 -49.84
CA VAL A 232 -15.22 2.82 -49.08
C VAL A 232 -15.78 3.68 -47.95
N ASN A 233 -15.71 3.21 -46.71
CA ASN A 233 -16.13 3.97 -45.53
C ASN A 233 -14.96 4.85 -45.05
N ALA A 234 -15.20 6.13 -44.76
CA ALA A 234 -14.21 6.99 -44.14
C ALA A 234 -13.96 6.51 -42.70
N VAL A 235 -12.69 6.39 -42.32
CA VAL A 235 -12.29 6.02 -40.95
C VAL A 235 -12.43 7.26 -40.06
N VAL A 236 -13.30 7.21 -39.05
CA VAL A 236 -13.56 8.36 -38.16
C VAL A 236 -12.65 8.31 -36.94
N HIS A 237 -11.70 9.24 -36.88
CA HIS A 237 -10.86 9.49 -35.70
C HIS A 237 -11.53 10.53 -34.80
N THR A 238 -11.65 10.23 -33.51
CA THR A 238 -12.30 11.12 -32.53
C THR A 238 -11.31 11.57 -31.46
N GLU A 239 -11.24 12.86 -31.19
CA GLU A 239 -10.46 13.44 -30.10
C GLU A 239 -11.39 14.12 -29.09
N LYS A 240 -11.31 13.70 -27.83
CA LYS A 240 -11.97 14.35 -26.71
C LYS A 240 -11.02 15.39 -26.10
N VAL A 241 -11.44 16.65 -26.13
CA VAL A 241 -10.72 17.84 -25.60
C VAL A 241 -11.56 18.56 -24.53
N GLY A 242 -10.99 19.57 -23.89
CA GLY A 242 -11.69 20.39 -22.88
C GLY A 242 -11.99 19.65 -21.58
N THR A 243 -12.41 20.34 -20.53
CA THR A 243 -12.50 19.78 -19.17
C THR A 243 -13.74 18.92 -18.90
N GLY A 244 -14.77 19.01 -19.75
CA GLY A 244 -16.05 18.33 -19.53
C GLY A 244 -16.01 16.81 -19.74
N THR A 245 -17.10 16.15 -19.36
CA THR A 245 -17.31 14.69 -19.52
C THR A 245 -18.18 14.42 -20.74
N TRP A 246 -17.69 13.63 -21.68
CA TRP A 246 -18.51 13.09 -22.77
C TRP A 246 -18.90 11.66 -22.46
N THR A 247 -20.19 11.41 -22.21
CA THR A 247 -20.73 10.11 -21.83
C THR A 247 -21.41 9.44 -23.03
N ILE A 248 -21.05 8.21 -23.33
CA ILE A 248 -21.61 7.40 -24.41
C ILE A 248 -22.49 6.29 -23.83
N THR A 249 -23.78 6.28 -24.17
CA THR A 249 -24.76 5.23 -23.77
C THR A 249 -25.40 4.55 -24.99
N GLY A 250 -24.90 4.86 -26.18
CA GLY A 250 -25.30 4.28 -27.46
C GLY A 250 -24.34 3.21 -27.98
N GLU A 251 -24.72 2.60 -29.10
CA GLU A 251 -23.86 1.67 -29.84
C GLU A 251 -23.07 2.43 -30.93
N HIS A 252 -21.75 2.42 -30.85
CA HIS A 252 -20.86 3.03 -31.84
C HIS A 252 -20.17 1.94 -32.67
N SER A 253 -19.87 2.23 -33.94
CA SER A 253 -19.19 1.26 -34.83
C SER A 253 -18.10 1.87 -35.72
N THR A 254 -17.50 2.98 -35.28
CA THR A 254 -16.37 3.61 -35.98
C THR A 254 -15.11 2.75 -35.92
N SER A 255 -14.35 2.72 -37.01
CA SER A 255 -13.08 1.97 -37.10
C SER A 255 -11.84 2.81 -36.81
N GLY A 256 -11.98 4.12 -36.60
CA GLY A 256 -10.87 5.02 -36.27
C GLY A 256 -10.49 5.03 -34.78
N VAL A 257 -9.47 5.83 -34.48
CA VAL A 257 -8.87 5.92 -33.15
C VAL A 257 -9.62 6.93 -32.28
N TYR A 258 -9.79 6.60 -31.00
CA TYR A 258 -10.22 7.53 -29.96
C TYR A 258 -9.01 8.05 -29.17
N THR A 259 -8.86 9.37 -29.08
CA THR A 259 -7.84 10.05 -28.27
C THR A 259 -8.52 10.91 -27.21
N VAL A 260 -7.99 10.97 -25.98
CA VAL A 260 -8.48 11.85 -24.92
C VAL A 260 -7.36 12.76 -24.47
N SER A 261 -7.35 13.96 -25.04
CA SER A 261 -6.34 15.00 -24.76
C SER A 261 -6.77 15.93 -23.60
N GLY A 262 -8.06 15.94 -23.25
CA GLY A 262 -8.59 16.69 -22.10
C GLY A 262 -9.95 16.20 -21.59
N GLY A 263 -10.19 16.41 -20.30
CA GLY A 263 -11.46 16.08 -19.63
C GLY A 263 -11.67 14.58 -19.50
N LYS A 264 -12.91 14.12 -19.67
CA LYS A 264 -13.27 12.72 -19.49
C LYS A 264 -14.08 12.14 -20.65
N LEU A 265 -13.70 10.96 -21.12
CA LEU A 265 -14.52 10.11 -21.99
C LEU A 265 -15.10 8.99 -21.12
N GLN A 266 -16.43 8.93 -21.02
CA GLN A 266 -17.14 7.94 -20.22
C GLN A 266 -17.96 7.02 -21.12
N ILE A 267 -17.85 5.71 -20.91
CA ILE A 267 -18.70 4.71 -21.57
C ILE A 267 -19.66 4.13 -20.53
N GLY A 268 -20.95 4.26 -20.83
CA GLY A 268 -22.06 4.01 -19.91
C GLY A 268 -22.23 5.10 -18.86
N ASP A 269 -23.39 5.14 -18.21
CA ASP A 269 -23.72 6.13 -17.17
C ASP A 269 -24.06 5.50 -15.80
N GLY A 270 -23.84 4.19 -15.66
CA GLY A 270 -24.24 3.40 -14.49
C GLY A 270 -25.69 2.93 -14.50
N THR A 271 -26.50 3.36 -15.47
CA THR A 271 -27.88 2.85 -15.70
C THR A 271 -28.08 2.35 -17.12
N ALA A 272 -27.30 2.84 -18.08
CA ALA A 272 -27.28 2.43 -19.47
C ALA A 272 -25.87 2.06 -19.90
N THR A 273 -25.78 1.01 -20.72
CA THR A 273 -24.53 0.55 -21.32
C THR A 273 -24.23 1.33 -22.60
N GLY A 274 -22.95 1.59 -22.86
CA GLY A 274 -22.47 2.11 -24.13
C GLY A 274 -21.38 1.22 -24.70
N ASN A 275 -21.08 1.32 -26.00
CA ASN A 275 -19.92 0.67 -26.58
C ASN A 275 -19.21 1.61 -27.57
N LEU A 276 -17.92 1.35 -27.81
CA LEU A 276 -17.18 2.00 -28.90
C LEU A 276 -17.13 1.13 -30.18
N GLY A 277 -17.58 -0.12 -30.11
CA GLY A 277 -17.62 -1.10 -31.22
C GLY A 277 -16.45 -2.13 -31.21
N ASP A 278 -16.59 -3.22 -31.98
CA ASP A 278 -15.66 -4.37 -31.98
C ASP A 278 -14.33 -4.13 -32.72
N LYS A 279 -14.22 -3.02 -33.47
CA LYS A 279 -13.05 -2.69 -34.32
C LYS A 279 -12.17 -1.57 -33.77
N VAL A 280 -12.42 -1.13 -32.54
CA VAL A 280 -11.77 0.04 -31.96
C VAL A 280 -10.32 -0.27 -31.62
N ARG A 281 -9.41 0.42 -32.29
CA ARG A 281 -8.02 0.58 -31.85
C ARG A 281 -7.95 1.85 -30.99
N THR A 282 -8.10 1.74 -29.67
CA THR A 282 -7.89 2.87 -28.75
C THR A 282 -6.39 3.16 -28.56
N VAL A 283 -5.68 3.44 -29.65
CA VAL A 283 -4.25 3.76 -29.60
C VAL A 283 -4.09 5.28 -29.58
N GLY A 284 -4.22 5.90 -28.42
CA GLY A 284 -4.04 7.35 -28.27
C GLY A 284 -3.92 7.73 -26.79
N HIS A 285 -3.25 8.85 -26.50
CA HIS A 285 -3.13 9.44 -25.15
C HIS A 285 -4.49 9.39 -24.43
N ILE A 286 -4.57 8.74 -23.26
CA ILE A 286 -5.81 8.68 -22.48
C ILE A 286 -5.62 9.43 -21.18
N LYS A 287 -6.20 10.62 -21.10
CA LYS A 287 -6.41 11.35 -19.83
C LYS A 287 -7.87 11.22 -19.43
N GLY A 288 -8.16 10.48 -18.34
CA GLY A 288 -9.51 10.43 -17.76
C GLY A 288 -10.53 9.58 -18.53
N PHE A 289 -10.23 8.32 -18.85
CA PHE A 289 -11.25 7.39 -19.34
C PHE A 289 -11.95 6.69 -18.18
N THR A 290 -13.28 6.62 -18.22
CA THR A 290 -14.04 5.83 -17.24
C THR A 290 -15.03 4.90 -17.92
N TYR A 291 -15.04 3.65 -17.51
CA TYR A 291 -16.07 2.70 -17.90
C TYR A 291 -17.02 2.43 -16.72
N THR A 292 -18.32 2.56 -16.95
CA THR A 292 -19.37 2.34 -15.93
C THR A 292 -20.53 1.54 -16.51
N ASP A 293 -20.77 0.33 -16.01
CA ASP A 293 -21.78 -0.62 -16.54
C ASP A 293 -22.33 -1.51 -15.41
N THR A 294 -23.57 -1.99 -15.54
CA THR A 294 -24.29 -2.82 -14.56
C THR A 294 -24.63 -4.23 -15.03
N ASP A 295 -24.49 -4.60 -16.31
CA ASP A 295 -25.14 -5.85 -16.78
C ASP A 295 -24.42 -6.64 -17.88
N THR A 296 -23.43 -6.09 -18.59
CA THR A 296 -22.69 -6.84 -19.64
C THR A 296 -21.19 -6.95 -19.35
N ILE A 297 -20.58 -8.12 -19.63
CA ILE A 297 -19.12 -8.34 -19.59
C ILE A 297 -18.49 -7.44 -20.67
N PRO A 298 -17.82 -6.34 -20.31
CA PRO A 298 -17.18 -5.49 -21.29
C PRO A 298 -15.99 -6.27 -21.82
N THR A 299 -16.00 -6.58 -23.12
CA THR A 299 -14.79 -7.04 -23.78
C THR A 299 -14.11 -5.80 -24.33
N LEU A 300 -13.08 -5.32 -23.64
CA LEU A 300 -12.20 -4.28 -24.17
C LEU A 300 -11.34 -4.93 -25.25
N MET A 301 -11.68 -4.65 -26.51
CA MET A 301 -11.08 -5.28 -27.70
C MET A 301 -9.90 -4.48 -28.29
N GLY A 302 -9.55 -3.32 -27.73
CA GLY A 302 -8.43 -2.47 -28.18
C GLY A 302 -7.31 -2.37 -27.14
N GLY A 303 -6.06 -2.21 -27.58
CA GLY A 303 -4.94 -1.91 -26.66
C GLY A 303 -4.97 -0.46 -26.19
N PHE A 304 -4.51 -0.18 -24.97
CA PHE A 304 -4.53 1.15 -24.34
C PHE A 304 -3.10 1.68 -24.17
N VAL A 305 -2.88 2.98 -24.42
CA VAL A 305 -1.61 3.66 -24.09
C VAL A 305 -1.88 4.79 -23.12
N LEU A 306 -1.45 4.63 -21.87
CA LEU A 306 -1.51 5.64 -20.82
C LEU A 306 -0.16 6.35 -20.79
N ASN A 307 -0.12 7.66 -20.99
CA ASN A 307 1.09 8.46 -20.81
C ASN A 307 1.00 9.24 -19.50
N GLU A 308 2.05 9.99 -19.15
CA GLU A 308 2.15 10.76 -17.90
C GLU A 308 0.86 11.56 -17.56
N GLY A 309 0.35 11.33 -16.34
CA GLY A 309 -0.90 11.93 -15.84
C GLY A 309 -2.18 11.39 -16.48
N GLY A 310 -2.10 10.36 -17.32
CA GLY A 310 -3.23 9.63 -17.86
C GLY A 310 -3.82 8.67 -16.83
N THR A 311 -5.15 8.59 -16.78
CA THR A 311 -5.86 7.67 -15.89
C THR A 311 -6.89 6.87 -16.68
N LEU A 312 -6.86 5.56 -16.49
CA LEU A 312 -7.91 4.64 -16.90
C LEU A 312 -8.58 4.09 -15.64
N SER A 313 -9.85 4.44 -15.44
CA SER A 313 -10.65 4.01 -14.29
C SER A 313 -11.78 3.08 -14.72
N PHE A 314 -11.94 1.98 -13.98
CA PHE A 314 -13.08 1.07 -14.10
C PHE A 314 -13.92 1.16 -12.83
N ASN A 315 -15.16 1.62 -12.95
CA ASN A 315 -16.09 1.74 -11.83
C ASN A 315 -17.29 0.82 -12.08
N ARG A 316 -17.34 -0.29 -11.34
CA ARG A 316 -18.41 -1.30 -11.46
C ARG A 316 -18.92 -1.65 -10.07
N ASN A 317 -20.24 -1.60 -9.88
CA ASN A 317 -20.89 -1.81 -8.58
C ASN A 317 -21.40 -3.25 -8.36
N ASP A 318 -21.20 -4.15 -9.33
CA ASP A 318 -21.73 -5.53 -9.31
C ASP A 318 -20.62 -6.61 -9.26
N SER A 319 -21.00 -7.89 -9.36
CA SER A 319 -20.08 -9.05 -9.35
C SER A 319 -19.50 -9.44 -10.72
N GLY A 320 -19.74 -8.65 -11.78
CA GLY A 320 -19.34 -8.95 -13.15
C GLY A 320 -17.81 -8.94 -13.38
N GLN A 321 -17.36 -9.66 -14.40
CA GLN A 321 -15.95 -9.70 -14.82
C GLN A 321 -15.66 -8.61 -15.88
N LEU A 322 -14.63 -7.80 -15.69
CA LEU A 322 -14.06 -6.94 -16.75
C LEU A 322 -13.12 -7.76 -17.64
N ARG A 323 -13.35 -7.86 -18.97
CA ARG A 323 -12.44 -8.56 -19.88
C ARG A 323 -11.55 -7.61 -20.66
N VAL A 324 -10.23 -7.66 -20.44
CA VAL A 324 -9.25 -6.91 -21.23
C VAL A 324 -8.47 -7.87 -22.12
N ASN A 325 -8.75 -7.88 -23.42
CA ASN A 325 -8.21 -8.87 -24.35
C ASN A 325 -7.04 -8.35 -25.21
N GLN A 326 -6.55 -7.14 -24.95
CA GLN A 326 -5.44 -6.51 -25.67
C GLN A 326 -4.47 -5.82 -24.70
N PRO A 327 -3.22 -5.51 -25.13
CA PRO A 327 -2.22 -4.94 -24.24
C PRO A 327 -2.58 -3.55 -23.68
N ILE A 328 -2.23 -3.30 -22.42
CA ILE A 328 -2.21 -1.95 -21.81
C ILE A 328 -0.76 -1.55 -21.61
N VAL A 329 -0.37 -0.41 -22.19
CA VAL A 329 0.96 0.19 -22.06
C VAL A 329 0.84 1.45 -21.21
N ALA A 330 1.45 1.49 -20.04
CA ALA A 330 1.43 2.63 -19.13
C ALA A 330 2.81 3.31 -19.06
N ASN A 331 3.05 4.29 -19.94
CA ASN A 331 4.23 5.15 -19.96
C ASN A 331 4.07 6.32 -18.96
N GLY A 332 4.06 6.06 -17.65
CA GLY A 332 3.88 7.08 -16.61
C GLY A 332 2.42 7.41 -16.26
N GLY A 333 1.45 6.69 -16.85
CA GLY A 333 0.03 6.81 -16.51
C GLY A 333 -0.41 5.77 -15.47
N THR A 334 -1.52 6.05 -14.80
CA THR A 334 -2.06 5.19 -13.73
C THR A 334 -3.24 4.37 -14.23
N LEU A 335 -3.16 3.05 -14.04
CA LEU A 335 -4.34 2.19 -14.12
C LEU A 335 -4.98 2.13 -12.72
N MET A 336 -6.22 2.64 -12.59
CA MET A 336 -6.96 2.66 -11.33
C MET A 336 -8.21 1.78 -11.44
N GLN A 337 -8.47 0.99 -10.42
CA GLN A 337 -9.74 0.29 -10.26
C GLN A 337 -10.46 0.86 -9.05
N GLU A 338 -11.74 1.22 -9.21
CA GLU A 338 -12.62 1.56 -8.09
C GLU A 338 -13.82 0.60 -8.11
N GLY A 339 -14.08 -0.11 -7.02
CA GLY A 339 -15.34 -0.82 -6.77
C GLY A 339 -15.59 -2.16 -7.48
N SER A 340 -14.88 -2.51 -8.57
CA SER A 340 -15.13 -3.79 -9.27
C SER A 340 -14.69 -5.00 -8.44
N LYS A 341 -15.51 -6.07 -8.34
CA LYS A 341 -15.15 -7.29 -7.61
C LYS A 341 -14.25 -8.25 -8.41
N ASN A 342 -14.33 -8.33 -9.73
CA ASN A 342 -13.49 -9.26 -10.51
C ASN A 342 -12.97 -8.65 -11.82
N ILE A 343 -11.69 -8.83 -12.11
CA ILE A 343 -11.10 -8.48 -13.42
C ILE A 343 -10.60 -9.77 -14.09
N HIS A 344 -10.81 -9.92 -15.39
CA HIS A 344 -10.25 -10.98 -16.22
C HIS A 344 -9.39 -10.36 -17.34
N MET A 345 -8.07 -10.36 -17.23
CA MET A 345 -7.18 -9.76 -18.24
C MET A 345 -6.45 -10.85 -19.03
N GLN A 346 -6.64 -10.88 -20.34
CA GLN A 346 -5.97 -11.80 -21.26
C GLN A 346 -4.80 -11.12 -22.02
N GLY A 347 -4.64 -9.79 -21.90
CA GLY A 347 -3.57 -9.00 -22.56
C GLY A 347 -2.35 -8.68 -21.68
N LYS A 348 -1.20 -8.37 -22.30
CA LYS A 348 0.04 -7.93 -21.61
C LYS A 348 -0.13 -6.54 -20.97
N ILE A 349 0.28 -6.37 -19.71
CA ILE A 349 0.46 -5.05 -19.08
C ILE A 349 1.95 -4.73 -19.02
N SER A 350 2.35 -3.54 -19.43
CA SER A 350 3.72 -3.04 -19.30
C SER A 350 3.72 -1.57 -18.94
N GLY A 351 4.53 -1.13 -17.95
CA GLY A 351 4.56 0.28 -17.55
C GLY A 351 5.11 0.57 -16.15
N SER A 352 4.94 1.80 -15.68
CA SER A 352 5.56 2.27 -14.42
C SER A 352 4.76 1.91 -13.15
N GLU A 353 3.42 1.99 -13.17
CA GLU A 353 2.63 1.82 -11.93
C GLU A 353 1.27 1.16 -12.17
N LEU A 354 0.94 0.17 -11.32
CA LEU A 354 -0.40 -0.41 -11.18
C LEU A 354 -0.91 -0.17 -9.76
N VAL A 355 -2.02 0.54 -9.63
CA VAL A 355 -2.66 0.81 -8.34
C VAL A 355 -3.95 0.00 -8.24
N ILE A 356 -4.03 -0.85 -7.22
CA ILE A 356 -5.22 -1.65 -6.94
C ILE A 356 -5.82 -1.15 -5.61
N ASP A 357 -6.95 -0.45 -5.70
CA ASP A 357 -7.71 0.04 -4.55
C ASP A 357 -9.07 -0.69 -4.49
N ALA A 358 -9.16 -1.69 -3.61
CA ALA A 358 -10.40 -2.43 -3.42
C ALA A 358 -11.21 -1.78 -2.30
N ALA A 359 -12.35 -1.18 -2.67
CA ALA A 359 -13.29 -0.62 -1.69
C ALA A 359 -13.72 -1.69 -0.66
N GLU A 360 -13.74 -1.24 0.59
CA GLU A 360 -13.97 -1.97 1.84
C GLU A 360 -14.79 -3.28 1.74
N THR A 361 -14.26 -4.34 2.36
CA THR A 361 -14.93 -5.62 2.73
C THR A 361 -15.30 -6.64 1.63
N GLY A 362 -15.03 -6.36 0.36
CA GLY A 362 -15.31 -7.31 -0.75
C GLY A 362 -14.13 -8.21 -1.12
N THR A 363 -14.30 -9.54 -1.11
CA THR A 363 -13.33 -10.48 -1.70
C THR A 363 -13.34 -10.35 -3.23
N GLY A 364 -12.50 -9.47 -3.78
CA GLY A 364 -12.32 -9.35 -5.22
C GLY A 364 -11.19 -10.22 -5.77
N THR A 365 -11.34 -10.79 -6.97
CA THR A 365 -10.33 -11.66 -7.63
C THR A 365 -9.95 -11.13 -9.01
N ILE A 366 -8.65 -10.98 -9.30
CA ILE A 366 -8.14 -10.54 -10.61
C ILE A 366 -7.59 -11.75 -11.37
N TYR A 367 -8.35 -12.36 -12.27
CA TYR A 367 -7.88 -13.43 -13.13
C TYR A 367 -7.00 -12.88 -14.27
N PHE A 368 -5.79 -13.40 -14.39
CA PHE A 368 -5.11 -13.50 -15.69
C PHE A 368 -5.14 -14.99 -16.04
N GLU A 369 -5.17 -15.42 -17.31
CA GLU A 369 -5.14 -16.85 -17.65
C GLU A 369 -4.06 -17.17 -18.70
N ARG A 370 -3.46 -18.36 -18.56
CA ARG A 370 -2.93 -19.13 -19.69
C ARG A 370 -3.87 -20.30 -19.99
N GLY A 371 -4.60 -20.21 -21.11
CA GLY A 371 -5.23 -21.35 -21.79
C GLY A 371 -5.89 -22.44 -20.93
N ALA A 372 -7.06 -22.12 -20.36
CA ALA A 372 -8.17 -22.99 -19.94
C ALA A 372 -7.93 -24.44 -19.44
N LYS A 373 -8.39 -24.73 -18.20
CA LYS A 373 -9.52 -25.65 -17.95
C LYS A 373 -10.19 -25.43 -16.58
N GLN A 374 -11.51 -25.57 -16.59
CA GLN A 374 -12.50 -25.21 -15.57
C GLN A 374 -12.33 -25.87 -14.20
N GLY A 375 -12.58 -25.07 -13.16
CA GLY A 375 -12.89 -25.44 -11.78
C GLY A 375 -13.15 -24.15 -11.00
N THR A 376 -13.96 -24.19 -9.93
CA THR A 376 -14.29 -23.02 -9.10
C THR A 376 -12.99 -22.49 -8.46
N VAL A 377 -12.42 -21.42 -9.01
CA VAL A 377 -11.05 -20.99 -8.72
C VAL A 377 -11.06 -19.53 -8.27
N THR A 378 -10.39 -19.26 -7.15
CA THR A 378 -10.19 -17.95 -6.50
C THR A 378 -8.74 -17.50 -6.77
N GLU A 379 -8.38 -17.18 -8.01
CA GLU A 379 -6.95 -17.11 -8.41
C GLU A 379 -6.67 -16.10 -9.55
N ILE A 380 -5.44 -15.60 -9.56
CA ILE A 380 -4.83 -14.68 -10.53
C ILE A 380 -3.77 -15.49 -11.30
N THR A 381 -3.77 -15.67 -12.64
CA THR A 381 -2.73 -16.47 -13.35
C THR A 381 -2.03 -15.67 -14.47
N ALA A 382 -1.02 -14.86 -14.18
CA ALA A 382 -0.37 -14.00 -15.19
C ALA A 382 0.89 -14.64 -15.82
N ASP A 383 1.05 -14.52 -17.14
CA ASP A 383 2.21 -15.05 -17.89
C ASP A 383 3.40 -14.06 -17.96
N ALA A 384 3.19 -12.75 -17.75
CA ALA A 384 4.23 -11.73 -17.58
C ALA A 384 3.59 -10.35 -17.27
N VAL A 385 3.97 -9.72 -16.16
CA VAL A 385 3.65 -8.33 -15.82
C VAL A 385 4.98 -7.60 -15.64
N ASP A 386 5.37 -6.79 -16.63
CA ASP A 386 6.59 -5.97 -16.54
C ASP A 386 6.20 -4.61 -15.96
N LEU A 387 6.21 -4.49 -14.63
CA LEU A 387 5.88 -3.24 -13.92
C LEU A 387 7.00 -2.81 -12.98
N GLU A 388 7.26 -1.50 -12.90
CA GLU A 388 8.24 -0.94 -11.97
C GLU A 388 7.74 -1.02 -10.51
N LYS A 389 6.45 -0.72 -10.27
CA LYS A 389 5.85 -0.72 -8.92
C LYS A 389 4.43 -1.30 -8.87
N LEU A 390 4.14 -2.10 -7.83
CA LEU A 390 2.79 -2.52 -7.43
C LEU A 390 2.43 -1.94 -6.06
N THR A 391 1.28 -1.26 -5.99
CA THR A 391 0.69 -0.77 -4.73
C THR A 391 -0.61 -1.53 -4.43
N VAL A 392 -0.68 -2.15 -3.26
CA VAL A 392 -1.84 -2.94 -2.81
C VAL A 392 -2.54 -2.24 -1.66
N ASN A 393 -3.77 -1.75 -1.90
CA ASN A 393 -4.65 -1.15 -0.90
C ASN A 393 -5.92 -2.01 -0.74
N GLY A 394 -5.92 -2.97 0.22
CA GLY A 394 -7.15 -3.64 0.64
C GLY A 394 -7.62 -4.90 -0.11
N ALA A 395 -6.77 -5.60 -0.87
CA ALA A 395 -7.15 -6.78 -1.68
C ALA A 395 -6.37 -8.07 -1.34
N ARG A 396 -6.84 -9.24 -1.83
CA ARG A 396 -6.15 -10.55 -1.79
C ARG A 396 -5.54 -10.88 -3.17
N ILE A 397 -4.21 -10.92 -3.28
CA ILE A 397 -3.47 -11.20 -4.53
C ILE A 397 -2.72 -12.53 -4.37
N VAL A 398 -2.71 -13.45 -5.35
CA VAL A 398 -2.39 -14.89 -5.11
C VAL A 398 -1.21 -15.49 -5.89
N THR A 399 -0.51 -14.82 -6.80
CA THR A 399 0.48 -15.53 -7.65
C THR A 399 1.77 -14.79 -7.98
N LYS A 400 2.59 -15.41 -8.81
CA LYS A 400 3.97 -15.09 -9.17
C LYS A 400 4.08 -13.74 -9.86
N ILE A 401 4.84 -12.81 -9.28
CA ILE A 401 5.05 -11.50 -9.88
C ILE A 401 6.50 -11.05 -9.72
N ASP A 402 7.13 -10.77 -10.87
CA ASP A 402 8.49 -10.25 -10.98
C ASP A 402 8.41 -8.70 -10.97
N PHE A 403 8.28 -8.10 -9.79
CA PHE A 403 8.32 -6.64 -9.62
C PHE A 403 9.68 -6.16 -9.10
N ASN A 404 10.05 -4.92 -9.45
CA ASN A 404 11.19 -4.23 -8.83
C ASN A 404 10.85 -3.71 -7.42
N GLU A 405 9.59 -3.30 -7.19
CA GLU A 405 9.10 -2.81 -5.90
C GLU A 405 7.63 -3.23 -5.65
N VAL A 406 7.35 -3.70 -4.44
CA VAL A 406 6.00 -4.05 -3.97
C VAL A 406 5.73 -3.34 -2.65
N GLU A 407 4.73 -2.48 -2.60
CA GLU A 407 4.27 -1.84 -1.36
C GLU A 407 2.92 -2.42 -0.94
N ILE A 408 2.88 -2.98 0.28
CA ILE A 408 1.68 -3.57 0.87
C ILE A 408 1.13 -2.58 1.91
N ASN A 409 0.13 -1.80 1.51
CA ASN A 409 -0.51 -0.74 2.28
C ASN A 409 -1.93 -1.15 2.67
N GLY A 410 -2.07 -1.98 3.71
CA GLY A 410 -3.36 -2.63 4.01
C GLY A 410 -3.66 -3.86 3.14
N GLY A 411 -4.63 -4.68 3.54
CA GLY A 411 -5.01 -5.89 2.78
C GLY A 411 -4.03 -7.06 2.90
N THR A 412 -4.15 -8.09 2.03
CA THR A 412 -3.37 -9.33 2.10
C THR A 412 -2.69 -9.67 0.78
N PHE A 413 -1.37 -9.61 0.73
CA PHE A 413 -0.58 -10.07 -0.41
C PHE A 413 -0.13 -11.52 -0.21
N ILE A 414 -0.59 -12.44 -1.07
CA ILE A 414 -0.19 -13.86 -1.06
C ILE A 414 0.86 -14.13 -2.14
N VAL A 415 2.05 -14.56 -1.74
CA VAL A 415 3.15 -14.90 -2.63
C VAL A 415 3.07 -16.37 -3.00
N GLY A 416 2.75 -16.69 -4.26
CA GLY A 416 2.75 -18.06 -4.79
C GLY A 416 1.47 -18.89 -4.58
N ASN A 417 1.30 -19.96 -5.38
CA ASN A 417 0.15 -20.89 -5.38
C ASN A 417 0.57 -22.37 -5.29
N ASP A 418 -0.35 -23.32 -5.31
CA ASP A 418 -0.01 -24.75 -5.15
C ASP A 418 0.91 -25.34 -6.25
N VAL A 419 1.17 -24.59 -7.33
CA VAL A 419 1.69 -25.14 -8.58
C VAL A 419 3.17 -24.77 -8.86
N ALA A 420 3.72 -23.66 -8.31
CA ALA A 420 5.13 -23.29 -8.51
C ALA A 420 5.72 -22.34 -7.45
N PRO A 421 7.05 -22.46 -7.13
CA PRO A 421 7.79 -21.45 -6.37
C PRO A 421 7.75 -20.08 -7.03
N THR A 422 7.48 -19.05 -6.22
CA THR A 422 7.51 -17.64 -6.62
C THR A 422 8.71 -16.96 -5.99
N THR A 423 9.51 -16.27 -6.81
CA THR A 423 10.58 -15.38 -6.34
C THR A 423 10.19 -13.94 -6.65
N ILE A 424 10.25 -13.05 -5.67
CA ILE A 424 10.17 -11.61 -5.85
C ILE A 424 11.60 -11.08 -5.77
N THR A 425 12.13 -10.63 -6.90
CA THR A 425 13.53 -10.16 -7.00
C THR A 425 13.71 -8.72 -6.53
N GLY A 426 12.64 -7.94 -6.54
CA GLY A 426 12.59 -6.58 -6.02
C GLY A 426 12.42 -6.47 -4.51
N THR A 427 12.26 -5.23 -4.06
CA THR A 427 12.00 -4.91 -2.65
C THR A 427 10.51 -5.02 -2.34
N VAL A 428 10.17 -5.76 -1.28
CA VAL A 428 8.82 -5.79 -0.70
C VAL A 428 8.82 -4.93 0.55
N THR A 429 8.01 -3.88 0.59
CA THR A 429 7.79 -3.05 1.77
C THR A 429 6.44 -3.42 2.40
N LEU A 430 6.48 -4.02 3.59
CA LEU A 430 5.31 -4.37 4.38
C LEU A 430 5.00 -3.23 5.36
N ASN A 431 3.97 -2.43 5.06
CA ASN A 431 3.56 -1.30 5.90
C ASN A 431 2.47 -1.70 6.90
N GLU A 432 2.18 -0.81 7.86
CA GLU A 432 1.10 -0.98 8.83
C GLU A 432 -0.25 -1.31 8.16
N GLY A 433 -1.01 -2.24 8.75
CA GLY A 433 -2.27 -2.76 8.21
C GLY A 433 -2.12 -3.79 7.08
N GLY A 434 -0.95 -3.89 6.44
CA GLY A 434 -0.66 -4.88 5.39
C GLY A 434 -0.42 -6.29 5.96
N THR A 435 -0.78 -7.32 5.18
CA THR A 435 -0.48 -8.73 5.50
C THR A 435 0.24 -9.42 4.34
N LEU A 436 1.43 -9.97 4.57
CA LEU A 436 2.17 -10.82 3.63
C LEU A 436 1.93 -12.30 3.95
N VAL A 437 1.59 -13.14 2.97
CA VAL A 437 1.30 -14.56 3.18
C VAL A 437 2.02 -15.41 2.12
N PRO A 438 2.84 -16.41 2.47
CA PRO A 438 3.31 -17.37 1.47
C PRO A 438 2.19 -18.32 1.03
N GLY A 439 2.31 -18.84 -0.20
CA GLY A 439 1.40 -19.81 -0.82
C GLY A 439 1.36 -21.17 -0.12
N ASP A 440 0.34 -21.95 -0.45
CA ASP A 440 -0.17 -23.09 0.35
C ASP A 440 0.55 -24.44 0.18
N SER A 441 1.72 -24.48 -0.43
CA SER A 441 2.32 -25.75 -0.84
C SER A 441 3.65 -26.06 -0.13
N LYS A 442 3.79 -27.28 0.40
CA LYS A 442 5.05 -27.79 1.00
C LYS A 442 6.23 -27.79 0.03
N THR A 443 5.96 -27.80 -1.29
CA THR A 443 6.96 -27.72 -2.35
C THR A 443 7.14 -26.29 -2.85
N ASN A 444 6.19 -25.40 -2.57
CA ASN A 444 6.25 -24.00 -2.92
C ASN A 444 7.01 -23.20 -1.85
N LYS A 445 8.30 -23.02 -2.11
CA LYS A 445 9.14 -22.07 -1.40
C LYS A 445 8.99 -20.71 -2.05
N SER A 446 8.19 -19.84 -1.44
CA SER A 446 8.18 -18.43 -1.84
C SER A 446 9.49 -17.79 -1.41
N VAL A 447 10.07 -16.95 -2.26
CA VAL A 447 11.33 -16.24 -2.01
C VAL A 447 11.07 -14.75 -2.19
N VAL A 448 11.49 -13.95 -1.22
CA VAL A 448 11.54 -12.49 -1.29
C VAL A 448 12.99 -12.10 -1.14
N GLU A 449 13.57 -11.43 -2.15
CA GLU A 449 14.98 -11.03 -2.11
C GLU A 449 15.23 -9.99 -1.03
N ASN A 450 14.44 -8.91 -0.99
CA ASN A 450 14.55 -7.85 0.00
C ASN A 450 13.18 -7.58 0.63
N LEU A 451 13.07 -7.71 1.96
CA LEU A 451 11.85 -7.45 2.72
C LEU A 451 12.07 -6.34 3.75
N ILE A 452 11.43 -5.19 3.55
CA ILE A 452 11.36 -4.10 4.52
C ILE A 452 10.14 -4.32 5.41
N LEU A 453 10.38 -4.54 6.70
CA LEU A 453 9.39 -4.72 7.75
C LEU A 453 9.09 -3.35 8.38
N ASN A 454 8.20 -2.59 7.75
CA ASN A 454 7.77 -1.25 8.19
C ASN A 454 6.41 -1.31 8.93
N GLY A 455 6.21 -2.37 9.71
CA GLY A 455 4.93 -2.71 10.33
C GLY A 455 4.24 -3.93 9.71
N GLY A 456 2.93 -4.06 9.94
CA GLY A 456 2.09 -5.08 9.32
C GLY A 456 2.26 -6.50 9.88
N LYS A 457 1.78 -7.49 9.12
CA LYS A 457 1.73 -8.91 9.53
C LYS A 457 2.29 -9.84 8.46
N ILE A 458 3.10 -10.82 8.84
CA ILE A 458 3.37 -12.01 8.03
C ILE A 458 2.45 -13.13 8.54
N GLY A 459 1.55 -13.61 7.68
CA GLY A 459 0.57 -14.63 7.99
C GLY A 459 0.76 -15.91 7.19
N SER A 460 -0.10 -16.90 7.41
CA SER A 460 -0.20 -18.08 6.54
C SER A 460 -1.67 -18.42 6.30
N VAL A 461 -2.00 -18.95 5.12
CA VAL A 461 -3.33 -19.49 4.86
C VAL A 461 -3.57 -20.85 5.53
N ASN A 462 -2.56 -21.73 5.58
CA ASN A 462 -2.64 -23.08 6.15
C ASN A 462 -1.30 -23.52 6.78
N GLY A 463 -1.28 -24.70 7.43
CA GLY A 463 -0.18 -25.23 8.22
C GLY A 463 1.05 -25.78 7.48
N SER A 464 1.32 -25.37 6.24
CA SER A 464 2.47 -25.88 5.46
C SER A 464 3.19 -24.84 4.62
N ALA A 465 2.81 -23.57 4.73
CA ALA A 465 3.36 -22.50 3.91
C ALA A 465 4.80 -22.13 4.34
N ILE A 466 5.67 -21.88 3.36
CA ILE A 466 7.07 -21.49 3.59
C ILE A 466 7.37 -20.16 2.89
N LEU A 467 7.78 -19.15 3.67
CA LEU A 467 8.35 -17.91 3.16
C LEU A 467 9.87 -17.93 3.39
N ASN A 468 10.64 -17.73 2.32
CA ASN A 468 12.07 -17.47 2.38
C ASN A 468 12.27 -16.00 2.10
N VAL A 469 13.06 -15.36 2.95
CA VAL A 469 13.48 -13.98 2.82
C VAL A 469 14.99 -14.02 2.76
N ASN A 470 15.62 -13.44 1.74
CA ASN A 470 17.08 -13.38 1.72
C ASN A 470 17.53 -12.26 2.65
N HIS A 471 17.12 -11.02 2.38
CA HIS A 471 17.43 -9.86 3.22
C HIS A 471 16.17 -9.32 3.90
N ALA A 472 16.26 -9.06 5.21
CA ALA A 472 15.21 -8.41 5.98
C ALA A 472 15.72 -7.14 6.66
N GLU A 473 14.94 -6.07 6.63
CA GLU A 473 15.22 -4.82 7.35
C GLU A 473 14.01 -4.45 8.22
N ALA A 474 14.20 -4.39 9.54
CA ALA A 474 13.15 -3.96 10.46
C ALA A 474 13.24 -2.46 10.74
N VAL A 475 12.21 -1.71 10.33
CA VAL A 475 12.21 -0.25 10.41
C VAL A 475 12.05 0.21 11.86
N ALA A 476 12.88 1.17 12.26
CA ALA A 476 12.90 1.74 13.61
C ALA A 476 11.51 2.26 14.03
N GLY A 477 11.10 1.97 15.27
CA GLY A 477 9.83 2.45 15.82
C GLY A 477 8.58 1.70 15.32
N THR A 478 8.74 0.70 14.45
CA THR A 478 7.63 -0.12 13.93
C THR A 478 7.60 -1.51 14.57
N THR A 479 6.43 -2.16 14.50
CA THR A 479 6.25 -3.55 14.95
C THR A 479 5.67 -4.39 13.82
N THR A 480 6.39 -5.42 13.40
CA THR A 480 5.89 -6.43 12.45
C THR A 480 5.57 -7.72 13.19
N THR A 481 4.39 -8.27 12.94
CA THR A 481 3.93 -9.51 13.59
C THR A 481 4.03 -10.69 12.64
N VAL A 482 4.75 -11.74 13.01
CA VAL A 482 4.75 -13.04 12.34
C VAL A 482 3.73 -13.93 13.05
N SER A 483 2.71 -14.41 12.35
CA SER A 483 1.63 -15.21 12.90
C SER A 483 1.27 -16.30 11.89
N MET A 484 1.97 -17.42 12.00
CA MET A 484 1.90 -18.55 11.09
C MET A 484 1.01 -19.64 11.69
N ASN A 485 0.38 -20.45 10.85
CA ASN A 485 -0.32 -21.67 11.25
C ASN A 485 0.70 -22.75 11.62
N ASN A 486 0.26 -23.76 12.37
CA ASN A 486 1.13 -24.83 12.82
C ASN A 486 1.76 -25.59 11.63
N GLY A 487 3.08 -25.61 11.54
CA GLY A 487 3.83 -26.24 10.45
C GLY A 487 4.28 -25.29 9.32
N ALA A 488 3.75 -24.06 9.27
CA ALA A 488 4.22 -23.01 8.39
C ALA A 488 5.44 -22.27 8.99
N ARG A 489 6.33 -21.74 8.14
CA ARG A 489 7.61 -21.15 8.56
C ARG A 489 8.01 -19.94 7.74
N VAL A 490 8.68 -19.00 8.38
CA VAL A 490 9.46 -17.92 7.75
C VAL A 490 10.94 -18.20 7.98
N PHE A 491 11.73 -18.15 6.92
CA PHE A 491 13.19 -18.25 6.96
C PHE A 491 13.80 -16.92 6.52
N VAL A 492 14.76 -16.40 7.28
CA VAL A 492 15.65 -15.32 6.83
C VAL A 492 17.01 -15.94 6.53
N ASN A 493 17.37 -16.01 5.25
CA ASN A 493 18.50 -16.80 4.76
C ASN A 493 19.83 -16.03 4.74
N GLU A 494 19.78 -14.71 4.54
CA GLU A 494 20.94 -13.82 4.54
C GLU A 494 20.79 -12.80 5.68
N ALA A 495 21.04 -11.51 5.46
CA ALA A 495 21.10 -10.56 6.57
C ALA A 495 19.73 -10.16 7.13
N ILE A 496 19.66 -9.97 8.45
CA ILE A 496 18.60 -9.19 9.12
C ILE A 496 19.20 -7.95 9.78
N THR A 497 18.64 -6.78 9.51
CA THR A 497 19.16 -5.48 9.95
C THR A 497 18.06 -4.56 10.48
N GLY A 498 18.44 -3.38 10.97
CA GLY A 498 17.51 -2.37 11.48
C GLY A 498 17.23 -2.51 12.98
N SER A 499 16.27 -1.73 13.47
CA SER A 499 16.00 -1.59 14.91
C SER A 499 14.51 -1.65 15.27
N GLY A 500 13.67 -2.15 14.36
CA GLY A 500 12.26 -2.40 14.61
C GLY A 500 11.99 -3.58 15.55
N THR A 501 10.72 -3.78 15.90
CA THR A 501 10.28 -4.92 16.72
C THR A 501 9.67 -6.02 15.85
N ILE A 502 10.11 -7.26 16.02
CA ILE A 502 9.57 -8.43 15.34
C ILE A 502 8.89 -9.32 16.38
N VAL A 503 7.57 -9.44 16.28
CA VAL A 503 6.76 -10.24 17.21
C VAL A 503 6.39 -11.55 16.54
N LEU A 504 6.83 -12.68 17.07
CA LEU A 504 6.24 -13.98 16.74
C LEU A 504 5.04 -14.24 17.65
N ASP A 505 3.84 -14.17 17.07
CA ASP A 505 2.60 -14.56 17.72
C ASP A 505 2.28 -16.04 17.42
N GLY A 506 2.80 -16.92 18.29
CA GLY A 506 2.67 -18.37 18.18
C GLY A 506 1.24 -18.89 18.29
N GLN A 507 1.04 -20.17 17.93
CA GLN A 507 -0.26 -20.86 18.03
C GLN A 507 -0.22 -22.06 19.00
N GLY A 508 0.57 -21.97 20.07
CA GLY A 508 0.59 -22.95 21.18
C GLY A 508 1.22 -24.31 20.89
N SER A 509 1.67 -24.58 19.66
CA SER A 509 2.38 -25.81 19.29
C SER A 509 3.87 -25.52 19.14
N MET A 510 4.75 -26.45 19.56
CA MET A 510 6.23 -26.31 19.51
C MET A 510 6.82 -26.30 18.09
N THR A 511 6.23 -25.56 17.15
CA THR A 511 6.75 -25.42 15.80
C THR A 511 7.53 -24.12 15.63
N ARG A 512 8.67 -24.24 14.95
CA ARG A 512 9.56 -23.11 14.62
C ARG A 512 8.92 -22.32 13.49
N GLN A 513 8.41 -21.14 13.80
CA GLN A 513 7.63 -20.33 12.86
C GLN A 513 8.44 -19.17 12.26
N LEU A 514 9.50 -18.73 12.94
CA LEU A 514 10.49 -17.80 12.43
C LEU A 514 11.90 -18.37 12.67
N GLN A 515 12.70 -18.48 11.62
CA GLN A 515 14.08 -18.98 11.66
C GLN A 515 15.01 -17.98 10.99
N ILE A 516 16.07 -17.62 11.68
CA ILE A 516 17.15 -16.76 11.19
C ILE A 516 18.35 -17.68 10.92
N HIS A 517 18.66 -17.87 9.64
CA HIS A 517 19.82 -18.63 9.19
C HIS A 517 21.03 -17.72 8.92
N GLY A 518 20.80 -16.52 8.38
CA GLY A 518 21.89 -15.63 7.99
C GLY A 518 22.32 -14.65 9.09
N ASP A 519 23.01 -13.58 8.69
CA ASP A 519 23.71 -12.67 9.62
C ASP A 519 22.76 -11.65 10.27
N GLY A 520 22.56 -11.77 11.57
CA GLY A 520 21.81 -10.85 12.41
C GLY A 520 22.67 -9.87 13.21
N THR A 521 24.00 -9.87 13.09
CA THR A 521 24.91 -9.07 13.94
C THR A 521 24.68 -7.55 13.85
N ASN A 522 24.03 -7.08 12.78
CA ASN A 522 23.64 -5.68 12.57
C ASN A 522 22.18 -5.37 12.94
N PHE A 523 21.43 -6.35 13.47
CA PHE A 523 20.10 -6.11 14.02
C PHE A 523 20.22 -5.55 15.44
N GLU A 524 19.64 -4.38 15.67
CA GLU A 524 19.66 -3.64 16.95
C GLU A 524 18.26 -3.58 17.57
N GLY A 525 17.30 -4.30 16.99
CA GLY A 525 15.89 -4.27 17.37
C GLY A 525 15.52 -5.27 18.46
N THR A 526 14.23 -5.60 18.51
CA THR A 526 13.68 -6.52 19.52
C THR A 526 12.98 -7.70 18.86
N TYR A 527 13.37 -8.92 19.22
CA TYR A 527 12.60 -10.13 18.97
C TYR A 527 11.68 -10.40 20.16
N VAL A 528 10.38 -10.56 19.92
CA VAL A 528 9.40 -10.96 20.93
C VAL A 528 8.79 -12.29 20.52
N SER A 529 8.93 -13.33 21.35
CA SER A 529 8.21 -14.59 21.13
C SER A 529 7.01 -14.67 22.08
N LYS A 530 5.83 -14.99 21.55
CA LYS A 530 4.56 -15.15 22.30
C LYS A 530 3.92 -16.51 22.06
N ASN A 531 2.94 -16.86 22.91
CA ASN A 531 1.97 -17.94 22.69
C ASN A 531 2.58 -19.29 22.25
N GLY A 532 3.69 -19.70 22.87
CA GLY A 532 4.33 -20.99 22.62
C GLY A 532 5.12 -21.05 21.32
N GLY A 533 5.21 -19.94 20.58
CA GLY A 533 6.02 -19.82 19.37
C GLY A 533 7.51 -20.02 19.65
N PHE A 534 8.25 -20.37 18.60
CA PHE A 534 9.71 -20.51 18.62
C PHE A 534 10.33 -19.60 17.56
N ILE A 535 11.17 -18.67 18.01
CA ILE A 535 12.12 -17.94 17.18
C ILE A 535 13.45 -18.70 17.22
N GLY A 536 13.91 -19.17 16.07
CA GLY A 536 15.14 -19.96 15.92
C GLY A 536 16.30 -19.13 15.36
N MET A 537 17.47 -19.29 15.95
CA MET A 537 18.76 -18.83 15.45
C MET A 537 19.56 -20.08 15.08
N ASP A 538 19.73 -20.38 13.80
CA ASP A 538 20.37 -21.63 13.34
C ASP A 538 21.87 -21.50 13.05
N ALA A 539 22.44 -20.33 13.32
CA ALA A 539 23.86 -20.02 13.15
C ALA A 539 24.34 -18.99 14.19
N ALA A 540 25.62 -18.99 14.54
CA ALA A 540 26.18 -18.09 15.56
C ALA A 540 25.89 -16.60 15.26
N GLN A 541 26.13 -16.22 14.00
CA GLN A 541 25.89 -14.88 13.47
C GLN A 541 24.41 -14.50 13.38
N ALA A 542 23.47 -15.45 13.49
CA ALA A 542 22.05 -15.13 13.48
C ALA A 542 21.61 -14.39 14.77
N ALA A 543 22.37 -14.55 15.86
CA ALA A 543 22.19 -13.76 17.07
C ALA A 543 22.97 -12.43 17.04
N SER A 544 22.50 -11.47 17.83
CA SER A 544 23.07 -10.12 17.92
C SER A 544 23.32 -9.71 19.36
N ALA A 545 24.53 -9.24 19.62
CA ALA A 545 24.91 -8.57 20.87
C ALA A 545 24.21 -7.21 21.06
N LYS A 546 23.50 -6.72 20.05
CA LYS A 546 22.80 -5.42 20.06
C LYS A 546 21.28 -5.55 20.11
N ALA A 547 20.75 -6.77 20.05
CA ALA A 547 19.31 -7.01 20.03
C ALA A 547 18.75 -7.48 21.37
N LYS A 548 17.46 -7.23 21.58
CA LYS A 548 16.69 -7.76 22.70
C LYS A 548 15.93 -9.03 22.30
N TYR A 549 15.89 -10.00 23.20
CA TYR A 549 15.22 -11.29 23.04
C TYR A 549 14.24 -11.46 24.19
N VAL A 550 12.96 -11.16 23.92
CA VAL A 550 11.91 -11.08 24.94
C VAL A 550 10.94 -12.25 24.80
N SER A 551 10.85 -13.07 25.86
CA SER A 551 9.83 -14.11 25.98
C SER A 551 8.60 -13.54 26.67
N GLU A 552 7.45 -13.59 26.02
CA GLU A 552 6.15 -13.17 26.57
C GLU A 552 5.16 -14.35 26.57
N GLY A 553 4.38 -14.47 27.65
CA GLY A 553 3.61 -15.67 27.95
C GLY A 553 4.53 -16.89 28.07
N ASN A 554 4.40 -17.83 27.14
CA ASN A 554 5.22 -19.03 27.02
C ASN A 554 6.03 -19.09 25.72
N GLY A 555 6.35 -17.94 25.11
CA GLY A 555 7.18 -17.87 23.90
C GLY A 555 8.64 -18.25 24.16
N ASN A 556 9.28 -18.82 23.15
CA ASN A 556 10.54 -19.53 23.28
C ASN A 556 11.59 -19.07 22.28
N PHE A 557 12.85 -19.14 22.70
CA PHE A 557 14.02 -18.95 21.86
C PHE A 557 14.80 -20.25 21.71
N TYR A 558 15.34 -20.42 20.52
CA TYR A 558 16.05 -21.62 20.13
C TYR A 558 17.35 -21.24 19.44
N PHE A 559 18.46 -21.79 19.90
CA PHE A 559 19.79 -21.50 19.37
C PHE A 559 20.44 -22.81 18.91
N ALA A 560 20.60 -23.02 17.60
CA ALA A 560 21.19 -24.24 17.07
C ALA A 560 22.48 -24.00 16.30
N ALA A 561 23.47 -24.83 16.62
CA ALA A 561 24.68 -24.95 15.84
C ALA A 561 24.50 -25.98 14.71
N VAL A 562 24.06 -25.55 13.52
CA VAL A 562 23.65 -26.46 12.42
C VAL A 562 24.80 -26.77 11.42
N ALA A 563 26.06 -26.53 11.79
CA ALA A 563 27.34 -26.82 11.09
C ALA A 563 27.73 -25.89 9.92
N ASP A 564 29.05 -25.68 9.81
CA ASP A 564 29.83 -24.56 9.20
C ASP A 564 29.88 -23.24 10.00
N ASP A 565 29.26 -23.20 11.18
CA ASP A 565 29.47 -22.10 12.14
C ASP A 565 30.94 -22.05 12.58
N LYS A 566 31.47 -20.83 12.77
CA LYS A 566 32.79 -20.63 13.41
C LYS A 566 32.74 -21.25 14.80
N THR A 567 33.23 -22.47 14.92
CA THR A 567 33.45 -23.10 16.20
C THR A 567 34.63 -22.42 16.87
N GLU A 568 34.51 -22.16 18.16
CA GLU A 568 35.67 -21.86 19.00
C GLU A 568 36.67 -23.03 18.92
N ALA A 569 37.90 -22.81 19.43
CA ALA A 569 38.97 -23.83 19.38
C ALA A 569 38.59 -25.18 20.04
N ASP A 570 37.57 -25.18 20.90
CA ASP A 570 37.01 -26.34 21.61
C ASP A 570 35.82 -27.01 20.88
N GLY A 571 35.37 -26.47 19.74
CA GLY A 571 34.21 -26.98 19.00
C GLY A 571 32.86 -26.39 19.41
N THR A 572 32.83 -25.41 20.32
CA THR A 572 31.62 -24.75 20.83
C THR A 572 31.17 -23.60 19.92
N VAL A 573 29.86 -23.40 19.79
CA VAL A 573 29.28 -22.25 19.06
C VAL A 573 28.75 -21.22 20.04
N VAL A 574 29.21 -19.96 19.90
CA VAL A 574 28.84 -18.85 20.78
C VAL A 574 27.76 -17.99 20.13
N PHE A 575 26.61 -17.87 20.77
CA PHE A 575 25.56 -16.93 20.39
C PHE A 575 25.68 -15.69 21.27
N ASN A 576 26.08 -14.56 20.66
CA ASN A 576 26.14 -13.28 21.36
C ASN A 576 24.74 -12.67 21.40
N ILE A 577 24.25 -12.41 22.60
CA ILE A 577 22.87 -11.97 22.88
C ILE A 577 22.94 -10.65 23.63
N GLY A 578 22.32 -9.61 23.08
CA GLY A 578 22.31 -8.28 23.70
C GLY A 578 21.60 -8.28 25.04
N GLU A 579 20.34 -8.70 25.05
CA GLU A 579 19.54 -8.88 26.27
C GLU A 579 18.64 -10.11 26.10
N LEU A 580 18.62 -11.01 27.09
CA LEU A 580 17.64 -12.10 27.19
C LEU A 580 16.73 -11.84 28.38
N SER A 581 15.44 -11.63 28.14
CA SER A 581 14.49 -11.22 29.16
C SER A 581 13.10 -11.85 28.97
N THR A 582 12.30 -11.79 30.03
CA THR A 582 10.87 -12.16 30.00
C THR A 582 10.01 -10.94 30.30
N ALA A 583 8.88 -10.81 29.62
CA ALA A 583 7.83 -9.89 30.05
C ALA A 583 7.28 -10.30 31.43
N GLU A 584 6.70 -9.36 32.16
CA GLU A 584 6.14 -9.62 33.49
C GLU A 584 5.16 -10.80 33.49
N GLY A 585 5.27 -11.70 34.47
CA GLY A 585 4.45 -12.90 34.59
C GLY A 585 4.70 -14.00 33.54
N SER A 586 5.66 -13.81 32.63
CA SER A 586 5.93 -14.75 31.53
C SER A 586 6.96 -15.82 31.91
N LYS A 587 6.85 -17.01 31.30
CA LYS A 587 7.73 -18.17 31.50
C LYS A 587 8.00 -18.85 30.17
N GLY A 588 9.06 -18.41 29.48
CA GLY A 588 9.53 -18.98 28.23
C GLY A 588 10.62 -20.05 28.40
N GLU A 589 11.05 -20.64 27.29
CA GLU A 589 12.23 -21.50 27.21
C GLU A 589 13.29 -20.87 26.30
N ALA A 590 14.55 -20.94 26.74
CA ALA A 590 15.71 -20.67 25.91
C ALA A 590 16.53 -21.96 25.88
N ARG A 591 16.74 -22.54 24.70
CA ARG A 591 17.41 -23.84 24.61
C ARG A 591 18.25 -23.99 23.36
N THR A 592 19.15 -24.97 23.38
CA THR A 592 19.62 -25.55 22.11
C THR A 592 18.43 -26.11 21.36
N GLY A 593 18.65 -26.62 20.14
CA GLY A 593 18.01 -27.92 20.07
C GLY A 593 18.09 -28.78 18.88
N SER A 594 16.95 -29.32 18.45
CA SER A 594 16.86 -30.64 17.81
C SER A 594 17.76 -30.90 16.61
N ASN A 595 18.25 -29.88 15.91
CA ASN A 595 19.21 -29.99 14.78
C ASN A 595 20.64 -29.53 15.11
N SER A 596 20.94 -29.19 16.37
CA SER A 596 22.27 -28.82 16.84
C SER A 596 23.22 -30.00 16.69
N LYS A 597 24.43 -29.70 16.23
CA LYS A 597 25.53 -30.66 16.05
C LYS A 597 26.71 -30.39 16.98
N HIS A 598 26.73 -29.22 17.61
CA HIS A 598 27.80 -28.74 18.48
C HIS A 598 27.22 -28.16 19.77
N PRO A 599 27.98 -28.23 20.89
CA PRO A 599 27.62 -27.52 22.11
C PRO A 599 27.49 -26.02 21.86
N VAL A 600 26.64 -25.36 22.66
CA VAL A 600 26.29 -23.94 22.50
C VAL A 600 26.60 -23.18 23.78
N THR A 601 27.24 -22.02 23.64
CA THR A 601 27.31 -21.01 24.70
C THR A 601 26.36 -19.86 24.38
N MET A 602 25.40 -19.61 25.28
CA MET A 602 24.56 -18.42 25.24
C MET A 602 25.28 -17.29 26.01
N ARG A 603 25.87 -16.34 25.29
CA ARG A 603 26.62 -15.22 25.88
C ARG A 603 25.73 -13.99 25.95
N VAL A 604 25.19 -13.68 27.13
CA VAL A 604 24.12 -12.70 27.35
C VAL A 604 24.64 -11.44 28.02
N GLY A 605 24.20 -10.27 27.56
CA GLY A 605 24.42 -8.98 28.22
C GLY A 605 25.14 -7.93 27.37
N GLY A 606 25.26 -8.15 26.05
CA GLY A 606 25.92 -7.21 25.14
C GLY A 606 25.32 -5.81 25.09
N LEU A 607 24.06 -5.64 25.50
CA LEU A 607 23.38 -4.34 25.60
C LEU A 607 23.72 -3.54 26.86
N ASN A 608 24.40 -4.15 27.84
CA ASN A 608 24.72 -3.53 29.13
C ASN A 608 23.49 -3.01 29.89
N THR A 609 22.32 -3.60 29.66
CA THR A 609 21.08 -3.29 30.36
C THR A 609 20.82 -4.29 31.48
N ASP A 610 20.12 -3.84 32.53
CA ASP A 610 19.60 -4.75 33.54
C ASP A 610 18.39 -5.50 32.99
N SER A 611 18.33 -6.81 33.22
CA SER A 611 17.22 -7.63 32.73
C SER A 611 16.93 -8.86 33.58
N THR A 612 15.69 -9.34 33.53
CA THR A 612 15.24 -10.54 34.23
C THR A 612 14.72 -11.57 33.23
N TYR A 613 15.23 -12.80 33.34
CA TYR A 613 14.72 -13.95 32.63
C TYR A 613 14.11 -14.95 33.62
N ALA A 614 12.78 -14.96 33.71
CA ALA A 614 12.00 -15.88 34.54
C ALA A 614 11.68 -17.23 33.87
N GLY A 615 12.14 -17.40 32.62
CA GLY A 615 12.02 -18.64 31.87
C GLY A 615 13.05 -19.69 32.27
N SER A 616 13.00 -20.85 31.60
CA SER A 616 14.01 -21.91 31.78
C SER A 616 15.05 -21.88 30.68
N ILE A 617 16.33 -22.02 31.04
CA ILE A 617 17.42 -22.35 30.13
C ILE A 617 17.69 -23.84 30.23
N LYS A 618 17.73 -24.55 29.09
CA LYS A 618 17.94 -26.01 29.07
C LYS A 618 18.47 -26.52 27.74
N GLU A 619 18.90 -27.77 27.75
CA GLU A 619 19.27 -28.50 26.54
C GLU A 619 18.02 -29.12 25.91
N TYR A 620 18.02 -29.32 24.58
CA TYR A 620 16.91 -30.03 23.93
C TYR A 620 16.83 -31.51 24.34
N LYS A 621 17.99 -32.15 24.48
CA LYS A 621 18.13 -33.50 25.02
C LYS A 621 19.51 -33.66 25.66
N ASP A 622 19.60 -34.60 26.57
CA ASP A 622 20.82 -34.91 27.31
C ASP A 622 21.88 -35.57 26.41
N SER A 623 22.82 -34.77 25.88
CA SER A 623 23.90 -35.20 24.99
C SER A 623 24.91 -34.06 24.80
N ASP A 624 26.21 -34.39 24.70
CA ASP A 624 27.26 -33.37 24.56
C ASP A 624 27.10 -32.44 23.35
N ALA A 625 26.55 -32.93 22.23
CA ALA A 625 26.26 -32.11 21.05
C ALA A 625 25.12 -31.09 21.26
N PHE A 626 24.38 -31.19 22.37
CA PHE A 626 23.27 -30.31 22.75
C PHE A 626 23.54 -29.55 24.04
N ARG A 627 24.74 -29.71 24.60
CA ARG A 627 25.19 -29.06 25.83
C ARG A 627 24.99 -27.55 25.72
N VAL A 628 24.38 -26.97 26.75
CA VAL A 628 24.21 -25.52 26.87
C VAL A 628 25.10 -25.02 27.99
N SER A 629 26.03 -24.14 27.66
CA SER A 629 26.75 -23.28 28.59
C SER A 629 26.17 -21.87 28.54
N VAL A 630 26.30 -21.13 29.64
CA VAL A 630 25.79 -19.77 29.76
C VAL A 630 26.95 -18.86 30.16
N ALA A 631 27.10 -17.73 29.48
CA ALA A 631 28.08 -16.72 29.82
C ALA A 631 27.40 -15.37 30.03
N LYS A 632 27.59 -14.76 31.20
CA LYS A 632 27.12 -13.40 31.49
C LYS A 632 28.24 -12.42 31.15
N THR A 633 27.98 -11.52 30.21
CA THR A 633 28.89 -10.48 29.75
C THR A 633 28.29 -9.08 29.91
N GLY A 634 29.06 -8.02 29.64
CA GLY A 634 28.62 -6.63 29.78
C GLY A 634 28.39 -6.18 31.22
N THR A 635 28.18 -4.88 31.43
CA THR A 635 28.17 -4.25 32.77
C THR A 635 26.84 -4.36 33.51
N GLY A 636 25.74 -4.65 32.82
CA GLY A 636 24.41 -4.74 33.43
C GLY A 636 24.24 -5.95 34.36
N MET A 637 23.16 -5.95 35.16
CA MET A 637 22.72 -7.06 35.99
C MET A 637 21.78 -7.98 35.22
N TRP A 638 22.06 -9.27 35.18
CA TRP A 638 21.14 -10.26 34.62
C TRP A 638 20.59 -11.16 35.70
N THR A 639 19.26 -11.18 35.86
CA THR A 639 18.57 -11.99 36.87
C THR A 639 18.02 -13.28 36.24
N LEU A 640 18.52 -14.43 36.68
CA LEU A 640 17.97 -15.75 36.37
C LEU A 640 16.97 -16.16 37.46
N ALA A 641 15.69 -15.96 37.16
CA ALA A 641 14.58 -16.20 38.10
C ALA A 641 13.86 -17.53 37.88
N GLY A 642 14.06 -18.18 36.73
CA GLY A 642 13.44 -19.48 36.44
C GLY A 642 14.27 -20.68 36.91
N GLN A 643 13.73 -21.88 36.68
CA GLN A 643 14.43 -23.14 36.91
C GLN A 643 15.24 -23.51 35.67
N ASN A 644 16.56 -23.45 35.77
CA ASN A 644 17.48 -23.74 34.68
C ASN A 644 18.17 -25.09 34.89
N SER A 645 18.13 -25.95 33.88
CA SER A 645 18.56 -27.35 33.96
C SER A 645 19.65 -27.71 32.94
N TYR A 646 20.31 -26.70 32.36
CA TYR A 646 21.46 -26.91 31.49
C TYR A 646 22.66 -27.46 32.27
N LYS A 647 23.49 -28.24 31.58
CA LYS A 647 24.64 -28.94 32.21
C LYS A 647 26.00 -28.36 31.82
N GLY A 648 26.06 -27.43 30.88
CA GLY A 648 27.29 -26.70 30.55
C GLY A 648 27.57 -25.67 31.63
N THR A 649 28.81 -25.22 31.71
CA THR A 649 29.24 -24.28 32.77
C THR A 649 28.51 -22.95 32.65
N THR A 650 28.25 -22.33 33.80
CA THR A 650 27.88 -20.92 33.89
C THR A 650 29.16 -20.12 34.12
N THR A 651 29.43 -19.12 33.29
CA THR A 651 30.57 -18.21 33.46
C THR A 651 30.05 -16.79 33.63
N VAL A 652 30.45 -16.10 34.69
CA VAL A 652 30.21 -14.66 34.85
C VAL A 652 31.48 -13.95 34.44
N GLU A 653 31.50 -13.45 33.20
CA GLU A 653 32.68 -12.76 32.64
C GLU A 653 32.72 -11.30 33.07
N GLN A 654 31.56 -10.62 33.12
CA GLN A 654 31.43 -9.20 33.48
C GLN A 654 30.06 -8.88 34.10
N GLY A 655 30.02 -7.80 34.87
CA GLY A 655 28.80 -7.29 35.49
C GLY A 655 28.30 -8.18 36.62
N VAL A 656 26.98 -8.24 36.81
CA VAL A 656 26.35 -8.99 37.91
C VAL A 656 25.45 -10.10 37.36
N LEU A 657 25.62 -11.33 37.83
CA LEU A 657 24.64 -12.41 37.67
C LEU A 657 23.85 -12.56 38.98
N ASN A 658 22.55 -12.30 38.94
CA ASN A 658 21.64 -12.45 40.07
C ASN A 658 20.82 -13.74 39.93
N ILE A 659 20.92 -14.66 40.88
CA ILE A 659 20.19 -15.93 40.84
C ILE A 659 19.06 -15.90 41.87
N THR A 660 17.81 -15.88 41.41
CA THR A 660 16.63 -16.02 42.28
C THR A 660 15.84 -17.29 42.01
N GLY A 661 16.21 -18.02 40.94
CA GLY A 661 15.68 -19.34 40.59
C GLY A 661 16.68 -20.46 40.92
N THR A 662 16.81 -21.43 40.03
CA THR A 662 17.78 -22.54 40.20
C THR A 662 18.68 -22.65 38.98
N ILE A 663 19.96 -22.95 39.18
CA ILE A 663 20.89 -23.37 38.12
C ILE A 663 21.54 -24.71 38.52
N THR A 664 21.59 -25.66 37.59
CA THR A 664 22.15 -27.00 37.86
C THR A 664 23.63 -27.15 37.55
N SER A 665 24.21 -26.19 36.84
CA SER A 665 25.59 -26.23 36.34
C SER A 665 26.60 -25.77 37.36
N ASP A 666 27.85 -26.20 37.19
CA ASP A 666 29.01 -25.52 37.78
C ASP A 666 29.07 -24.05 37.31
N THR A 667 29.46 -23.16 38.22
CA THR A 667 29.49 -21.72 38.02
C THR A 667 30.88 -21.17 38.32
N THR A 668 31.42 -20.36 37.42
CA THR A 668 32.71 -19.67 37.54
C THR A 668 32.48 -18.16 37.46
N VAL A 669 32.96 -17.41 38.44
CA VAL A 669 32.94 -15.93 38.45
C VAL A 669 34.34 -15.42 38.13
N GLN A 670 34.50 -14.68 37.03
CA GLN A 670 35.79 -14.18 36.57
C GLN A 670 36.20 -12.87 37.27
N ASP A 671 37.46 -12.48 37.10
CA ASP A 671 38.02 -11.22 37.63
C ASP A 671 37.10 -10.01 37.35
N GLY A 672 36.77 -9.26 38.40
CA GLY A 672 35.93 -8.07 38.33
C GLY A 672 34.43 -8.31 38.12
N ALA A 673 33.98 -9.56 38.01
CA ALA A 673 32.58 -9.92 37.92
C ALA A 673 31.96 -10.26 39.29
N TYR A 674 30.63 -10.25 39.34
CA TYR A 674 29.86 -10.41 40.57
C TYR A 674 28.75 -11.46 40.43
N ILE A 675 28.51 -12.20 41.50
CA ILE A 675 27.32 -13.06 41.66
C ILE A 675 26.54 -12.66 42.92
N THR A 676 25.21 -12.74 42.88
CA THR A 676 24.30 -12.41 44.00
C THR A 676 23.02 -13.24 43.90
N GLY A 677 22.15 -13.14 44.90
CA GLY A 677 20.76 -13.59 44.84
C GLY A 677 20.35 -14.49 46.00
N ILE A 678 19.23 -15.18 45.85
CA ILE A 678 18.60 -16.04 46.88
C ILE A 678 18.13 -17.40 46.35
N GLY A 679 18.54 -17.71 45.13
CA GLY A 679 18.18 -18.95 44.47
C GLY A 679 19.03 -20.13 44.91
N THR A 680 19.20 -21.10 44.02
CA THR A 680 20.00 -22.30 44.29
C THR A 680 20.96 -22.60 43.13
N ILE A 681 22.21 -22.88 43.47
CA ILE A 681 23.23 -23.43 42.59
C ILE A 681 23.45 -24.88 43.01
N GLU A 682 23.08 -25.83 42.15
CA GLU A 682 23.30 -27.26 42.44
C GLU A 682 24.75 -27.71 42.12
N GLY A 683 25.39 -27.02 41.17
CA GLY A 683 26.78 -27.29 40.80
C GLY A 683 27.79 -26.61 41.72
N LYS A 684 29.07 -26.79 41.42
CA LYS A 684 30.16 -26.11 42.13
C LYS A 684 30.12 -24.60 41.85
N LEU A 685 30.55 -23.79 42.82
CA LEU A 685 30.78 -22.36 42.62
C LEU A 685 32.26 -22.03 42.80
N PHE A 686 32.88 -21.49 41.75
CA PHE A 686 34.29 -21.10 41.75
C PHE A 686 34.46 -19.60 41.53
N TYR A 687 35.27 -18.96 42.37
CA TYR A 687 35.63 -17.55 42.28
C TYR A 687 37.08 -17.40 41.78
N GLU A 688 37.29 -16.77 40.63
CA GLU A 688 38.63 -16.35 40.19
C GLU A 688 39.16 -15.20 41.06
N GLU A 689 40.48 -14.99 41.05
CA GLU A 689 41.09 -13.85 41.76
C GLU A 689 40.48 -12.53 41.25
N GLY A 690 40.07 -11.65 42.17
CA GLY A 690 39.44 -10.36 41.84
C GLY A 690 37.94 -10.40 41.59
N SER A 691 37.31 -11.59 41.56
CA SER A 691 35.85 -11.75 41.56
C SER A 691 35.27 -11.55 42.97
N ALA A 692 33.96 -11.32 43.08
CA ALA A 692 33.31 -11.18 44.39
C ALA A 692 31.87 -11.71 44.42
N HIS A 693 31.44 -12.18 45.60
CA HIS A 693 30.03 -12.32 45.90
C HIS A 693 29.48 -10.95 46.33
N LEU A 694 28.44 -10.46 45.66
CA LEU A 694 27.86 -9.14 45.87
C LEU A 694 26.62 -9.24 46.76
N ILE A 695 26.52 -8.34 47.74
CA ILE A 695 25.34 -8.11 48.56
C ILE A 695 25.01 -6.63 48.41
N ASP A 696 23.98 -6.31 47.65
CA ASP A 696 23.56 -4.92 47.44
C ASP A 696 22.24 -4.64 48.16
N LEU A 697 22.34 -4.04 49.35
CA LEU A 697 21.20 -3.67 50.18
C LEU A 697 20.54 -2.36 49.75
N THR A 698 21.14 -1.61 48.82
CA THR A 698 20.51 -0.42 48.25
C THR A 698 19.47 -0.78 47.20
N ASN A 699 19.58 -1.97 46.62
CA ASN A 699 18.57 -2.52 45.73
C ASN A 699 17.41 -3.10 46.57
N THR A 700 16.22 -2.48 46.49
CA THR A 700 15.04 -2.87 47.28
C THR A 700 14.65 -4.34 47.14
N GLN A 701 14.88 -4.97 45.98
CA GLN A 701 14.59 -6.41 45.80
C GLN A 701 15.62 -7.26 46.55
N LEU A 702 16.91 -7.00 46.38
CA LEU A 702 17.98 -7.71 47.09
C LEU A 702 17.92 -7.43 48.61
N ARG A 703 17.52 -6.22 49.04
CA ARG A 703 17.29 -5.84 50.44
C ARG A 703 16.17 -6.66 51.07
N GLN A 704 15.00 -6.76 50.43
CA GLN A 704 13.89 -7.56 50.95
C GLN A 704 14.23 -9.06 51.02
N GLN A 705 15.06 -9.52 50.08
CA GLN A 705 15.53 -10.89 49.97
C GLN A 705 16.54 -11.27 51.06
N VAL A 706 17.51 -10.40 51.36
CA VAL A 706 18.42 -10.58 52.50
C VAL A 706 17.65 -10.54 53.82
N LEU A 707 16.69 -9.61 53.98
CA LEU A 707 15.85 -9.49 55.17
C LEU A 707 14.91 -10.69 55.43
N SER A 708 14.69 -11.57 54.44
CA SER A 708 13.85 -12.76 54.59
C SER A 708 14.57 -14.02 55.08
N ASP A 709 15.87 -13.95 55.42
CA ASP A 709 16.70 -15.11 55.80
C ASP A 709 16.77 -16.19 54.69
N GLU A 710 16.65 -15.75 53.42
CA GLU A 710 16.81 -16.59 52.25
C GLU A 710 18.15 -16.26 51.61
N ALA A 711 19.17 -17.10 51.84
CA ALA A 711 20.49 -16.96 51.23
C ALA A 711 20.56 -17.58 49.83
N LEU A 712 21.57 -17.22 49.04
CA LEU A 712 21.94 -18.02 47.86
C LEU A 712 22.41 -19.40 48.34
N LYS A 713 21.68 -20.45 47.97
CA LYS A 713 22.00 -21.83 48.37
C LYS A 713 22.96 -22.46 47.38
N ILE A 714 24.01 -23.12 47.87
CA ILE A 714 25.00 -23.79 47.04
C ILE A 714 25.12 -25.23 47.51
N ASN A 715 24.54 -26.16 46.76
CA ASN A 715 24.58 -27.58 47.10
C ASN A 715 25.90 -28.24 46.65
N GLY A 716 26.64 -27.59 45.76
CA GLY A 716 27.98 -28.00 45.35
C GLY A 716 29.10 -27.43 46.22
N GLU A 717 30.33 -27.79 45.88
CA GLU A 717 31.54 -27.25 46.50
C GLU A 717 31.73 -25.77 46.15
N VAL A 718 32.09 -24.94 47.14
CA VAL A 718 32.54 -23.56 46.92
C VAL A 718 34.06 -23.51 46.98
N ALA A 719 34.68 -22.91 45.96
CA ALA A 719 36.14 -22.76 45.87
C ALA A 719 36.54 -21.37 45.36
N HIS A 720 37.76 -20.94 45.66
CA HIS A 720 38.33 -19.67 45.16
C HIS A 720 39.81 -19.81 44.78
N ALA A 721 40.26 -19.02 43.81
CA ALA A 721 41.65 -19.03 43.33
C ALA A 721 42.63 -18.24 44.22
N GLY A 722 42.12 -17.26 44.98
CA GLY A 722 42.92 -16.36 45.82
C GLY A 722 43.17 -16.89 47.24
N GLU A 723 43.81 -16.09 48.09
CA GLU A 723 44.03 -16.42 49.51
C GLU A 723 42.74 -16.44 50.34
N ALA A 724 41.70 -15.72 49.91
CA ALA A 724 40.39 -15.66 50.56
C ALA A 724 39.26 -15.33 49.56
N LEU A 725 38.04 -15.75 49.89
CA LEU A 725 36.82 -15.34 49.18
C LEU A 725 36.49 -13.87 49.45
N THR A 726 36.23 -13.07 48.41
CA THR A 726 35.83 -11.67 48.54
C THR A 726 34.31 -11.52 48.62
N LEU A 727 33.82 -10.94 49.72
CA LEU A 727 32.43 -10.45 49.85
C LEU A 727 32.38 -8.94 49.66
N LYS A 728 31.53 -8.45 48.74
CA LYS A 728 31.28 -7.02 48.52
C LYS A 728 29.90 -6.64 49.03
N LEU A 729 29.86 -5.84 50.10
CA LEU A 729 28.61 -5.28 50.64
C LEU A 729 28.44 -3.83 50.18
N ILE A 730 27.28 -3.52 49.58
CA ILE A 730 26.84 -2.16 49.26
C ILE A 730 25.62 -1.86 50.15
N VAL A 731 25.68 -0.79 50.92
CA VAL A 731 24.64 -0.40 51.88
C VAL A 731 24.54 1.12 51.98
N ASP A 732 23.31 1.66 51.99
CA ASP A 732 23.05 3.06 52.31
C ASP A 732 22.64 3.21 53.79
N GLN A 733 22.61 4.44 54.29
CA GLN A 733 22.31 4.69 55.71
C GLN A 733 20.94 4.12 56.12
N ALA A 734 19.91 4.25 55.28
CA ALA A 734 18.55 3.80 55.61
C ALA A 734 18.47 2.27 55.69
N SER A 735 19.15 1.59 54.76
CA SER A 735 19.24 0.13 54.71
C SER A 735 20.07 -0.43 55.85
N PHE A 736 21.08 0.31 56.33
CA PHE A 736 21.87 -0.04 57.50
C PHE A 736 21.07 0.07 58.80
N GLU A 737 20.23 1.10 58.94
CA GLU A 737 19.38 1.29 60.13
C GLU A 737 18.32 0.18 60.28
N GLU A 738 17.83 -0.42 59.19
CA GLU A 738 16.90 -1.55 59.23
C GLU A 738 17.54 -2.89 59.67
N LEU A 739 18.85 -3.06 59.42
CA LEU A 739 19.61 -4.25 59.81
C LEU A 739 19.79 -4.39 61.33
N ASP A 740 19.71 -3.29 62.10
CA ASP A 740 19.89 -3.28 63.57
C ASP A 740 18.81 -4.12 64.31
N SER A 741 17.79 -4.61 63.58
CA SER A 741 16.67 -5.39 64.12
C SER A 741 16.72 -6.91 63.85
N LEU A 742 17.63 -7.42 63.01
CA LEU A 742 17.73 -8.86 62.69
C LEU A 742 19.12 -9.42 63.02
N MET A 743 19.18 -10.30 64.02
CA MET A 743 20.36 -11.11 64.32
C MET A 743 20.49 -12.26 63.32
N MET A 744 21.71 -12.43 62.81
CA MET A 744 22.24 -13.61 62.13
C MET A 744 21.80 -13.76 60.66
N PHE A 745 22.70 -13.40 59.73
CA PHE A 745 22.55 -13.72 58.31
C PHE A 745 23.52 -14.86 57.96
N ASP A 746 23.01 -16.00 57.52
CA ASP A 746 23.81 -16.91 56.70
C ASP A 746 23.81 -16.33 55.27
N ILE A 747 24.96 -15.84 54.81
CA ILE A 747 25.09 -15.19 53.49
C ILE A 747 25.26 -16.23 52.38
N ILE A 748 25.85 -17.38 52.73
CA ILE A 748 26.06 -18.53 51.86
C ILE A 748 25.90 -19.79 52.73
N GLU A 749 25.00 -20.70 52.35
CA GLU A 749 24.92 -22.04 52.93
C GLU A 749 25.76 -23.01 52.07
N ALA A 750 26.98 -23.36 52.50
CA ALA A 750 27.87 -24.29 51.80
C ALA A 750 28.79 -25.09 52.76
N GLU A 751 29.13 -26.34 52.41
CA GLU A 751 30.12 -27.15 53.14
C GLU A 751 31.56 -26.78 52.72
N GLY A 752 32.47 -26.54 53.68
CA GLY A 752 33.92 -26.46 53.44
C GLY A 752 34.54 -25.07 53.29
N LEU A 753 33.86 -23.99 53.68
CA LEU A 753 34.44 -22.63 53.70
C LEU A 753 35.43 -22.46 54.87
N GLU A 754 36.73 -22.51 54.57
CA GLU A 754 37.81 -22.11 55.47
C GLU A 754 38.47 -20.87 54.83
N ASP A 755 38.40 -19.70 55.49
CA ASP A 755 38.95 -18.39 55.07
C ASP A 755 38.07 -17.49 54.15
N ILE A 756 37.55 -16.37 54.71
CA ILE A 756 36.72 -15.35 54.03
C ILE A 756 37.31 -13.94 54.29
N ASP A 757 37.35 -13.08 53.28
CA ASP A 757 37.72 -11.65 53.38
C ASP A 757 36.52 -10.77 53.00
N ILE A 758 36.15 -9.82 53.89
CA ILE A 758 35.00 -8.93 53.69
C ILE A 758 35.45 -7.53 53.28
N PHE A 759 34.91 -7.04 52.17
CA PHE A 759 35.09 -5.68 51.66
C PHE A 759 33.77 -4.89 51.77
N LEU A 760 33.79 -3.87 52.62
CA LEU A 760 32.67 -2.95 52.84
C LEU A 760 32.81 -1.73 51.93
N ASP A 761 31.89 -1.56 50.98
CA ASP A 761 31.81 -0.39 50.10
C ASP A 761 30.65 0.52 50.57
N LEU A 762 30.98 1.51 51.40
CA LEU A 762 30.01 2.45 51.96
C LEU A 762 29.82 3.61 50.98
N THR A 763 28.64 3.68 50.36
CA THR A 763 28.33 4.63 49.28
C THR A 763 28.07 6.07 49.77
N GLU A 764 27.95 6.30 51.08
CA GLU A 764 27.94 7.65 51.67
C GLU A 764 28.94 7.78 52.81
N ALA A 765 29.49 8.99 52.98
CA ALA A 765 30.67 9.29 53.79
C ALA A 765 30.48 9.02 55.29
N ILE A 766 30.63 7.77 55.71
CA ILE A 766 30.93 7.43 57.10
C ILE A 766 32.45 7.57 57.27
N GLY A 767 32.87 8.37 58.27
CA GLY A 767 34.23 8.91 58.44
C GLY A 767 35.40 7.91 58.38
N ASP A 768 36.63 8.43 58.42
CA ASP A 768 37.85 7.62 58.44
C ASP A 768 37.87 6.69 59.68
N TRP A 769 37.62 5.40 59.48
CA TRP A 769 37.82 4.35 60.48
C TRP A 769 39.06 3.54 60.13
N ALA A 770 39.92 3.31 61.12
CA ALA A 770 41.00 2.32 61.08
C ALA A 770 40.70 1.26 62.15
N TYR A 771 40.88 -0.01 61.79
CA TYR A 771 40.84 -1.15 62.70
C TYR A 771 42.23 -1.74 62.84
N GLU A 772 42.56 -2.16 64.06
CA GLU A 772 43.77 -2.90 64.38
C GLU A 772 43.32 -4.26 64.95
N TYR A 773 43.67 -5.34 64.25
CA TYR A 773 43.39 -6.71 64.64
C TYR A 773 44.54 -7.23 65.50
N ASP A 774 44.23 -7.63 66.73
CA ASP A 774 45.19 -8.27 67.63
C ASP A 774 45.06 -9.80 67.51
N GLU A 775 46.07 -10.42 66.90
CA GLU A 775 46.16 -11.87 66.68
C GLU A 775 46.23 -12.68 67.99
N GLU A 776 46.69 -12.11 69.11
CA GLU A 776 46.79 -12.84 70.39
C GLU A 776 45.48 -12.85 71.17
N THR A 777 44.66 -11.81 71.01
CA THR A 777 43.41 -11.67 71.77
C THR A 777 42.15 -11.92 70.95
N ASN A 778 42.28 -12.00 69.61
CA ASN A 778 41.15 -12.12 68.69
C ASN A 778 40.16 -10.95 68.79
N ILE A 779 40.67 -9.77 69.18
CA ILE A 779 39.90 -8.54 69.40
C ILE A 779 40.23 -7.56 68.27
N LEU A 780 39.18 -7.07 67.60
CA LEU A 780 39.27 -5.97 66.65
C LEU A 780 39.07 -4.65 67.40
N SER A 781 40.10 -3.79 67.45
CA SER A 781 40.04 -2.49 68.12
C SER A 781 39.99 -1.34 67.12
N LEU A 782 39.14 -0.33 67.38
CA LEU A 782 39.02 0.87 66.55
C LEU A 782 39.87 2.01 67.13
N THR A 783 40.71 2.63 66.31
CA THR A 783 41.45 3.85 66.69
C THR A 783 41.25 4.96 65.65
N GLY A 784 40.46 5.99 66.00
CA GLY A 784 40.20 7.15 65.15
C GLY A 784 39.39 8.26 65.84
N ASN A 785 39.66 9.53 65.50
CA ASN A 785 39.00 10.71 66.07
C ASN A 785 37.59 10.93 65.48
N LEU A 786 36.58 11.04 66.36
CA LEU A 786 35.18 11.25 66.00
C LEU A 786 34.94 12.63 65.36
N VAL A 787 34.33 12.64 64.17
CA VAL A 787 33.67 13.83 63.61
C VAL A 787 32.24 13.45 63.25
N SER A 788 31.30 13.90 64.10
CA SER A 788 29.84 13.85 63.97
C SER A 788 29.14 12.51 64.26
N ALA A 789 27.84 12.63 64.55
CA ALA A 789 27.00 11.73 65.33
C ALA A 789 27.03 10.27 64.86
N VAL A 790 27.30 9.39 65.81
CA VAL A 790 27.39 7.92 65.68
C VAL A 790 25.96 7.34 65.73
N PRO A 791 25.61 6.34 64.90
CA PRO A 791 24.50 5.43 65.21
C PRO A 791 24.78 4.75 66.56
N GLU A 792 23.78 4.44 67.38
CA GLU A 792 23.98 4.02 68.77
C GLU A 792 24.98 2.85 68.94
N PRO A 793 25.65 2.72 70.11
CA PRO A 793 26.66 1.68 70.36
C PRO A 793 26.23 0.22 70.08
N SER A 794 24.92 -0.06 69.98
CA SER A 794 24.36 -1.35 69.54
C SER A 794 24.71 -1.68 68.08
N THR A 795 24.68 -0.68 67.19
CA THR A 795 24.88 -0.83 65.75
C THR A 795 26.35 -1.19 65.42
N LEU A 796 27.30 -0.79 66.27
CA LEU A 796 28.73 -1.13 66.15
C LEU A 796 29.05 -2.52 66.72
N ALA A 797 28.34 -2.95 67.76
CA ALA A 797 28.49 -4.28 68.34
C ALA A 797 27.94 -5.37 67.40
N LEU A 798 26.89 -5.07 66.63
CA LEU A 798 26.30 -6.00 65.66
C LEU A 798 27.26 -6.33 64.51
N LEU A 799 27.98 -5.33 63.99
CA LEU A 799 29.00 -5.51 62.95
C LEU A 799 30.14 -6.42 63.46
N VAL A 800 30.61 -6.21 64.69
CA VAL A 800 31.68 -7.01 65.32
C VAL A 800 31.20 -8.44 65.67
N THR A 801 29.92 -8.63 65.99
CA THR A 801 29.35 -9.96 66.30
C THR A 801 29.12 -10.78 65.04
N ALA A 802 28.67 -10.16 63.94
CA ALA A 802 28.62 -10.78 62.62
C ALA A 802 30.02 -11.18 62.14
N LEU A 803 31.03 -10.32 62.36
CA LEU A 803 32.43 -10.60 62.00
C LEU A 803 33.06 -11.73 62.84
N GLY A 804 32.63 -11.90 64.10
CA GLY A 804 33.15 -12.93 65.01
C GLY A 804 32.62 -14.35 64.79
N LEU A 805 31.45 -14.51 64.14
CA LEU A 805 30.86 -15.83 63.85
C LEU A 805 31.49 -16.53 62.64
N PHE A 806 32.13 -15.78 61.74
CA PHE A 806 32.65 -16.29 60.45
C PHE A 806 34.17 -16.59 60.44
N GLY A 807 34.89 -16.51 61.57
CA GLY A 807 36.32 -16.85 61.62
C GLY A 807 37.21 -15.99 60.70
N LEU A 808 36.87 -14.73 60.50
CA LEU A 808 37.49 -13.81 59.53
C LEU A 808 38.90 -13.37 59.94
N ARG A 809 39.83 -13.30 58.97
CA ARG A 809 41.22 -12.86 59.18
C ARG A 809 41.45 -11.37 58.87
N SER A 810 40.71 -10.75 57.95
CA SER A 810 40.88 -9.32 57.65
C SER A 810 39.63 -8.63 57.07
N VAL A 811 39.45 -7.36 57.41
CA VAL A 811 38.54 -6.42 56.71
C VAL A 811 39.44 -5.44 55.97
N ARG A 812 39.09 -4.99 54.76
CA ARG A 812 39.86 -3.97 54.01
C ARG A 812 38.94 -2.89 53.44
N ARG A 813 39.20 -1.60 53.76
CA ARG A 813 38.48 -0.46 53.15
C ARG A 813 39.20 -0.04 51.87
N ARG A 814 38.50 0.03 50.74
CA ARG A 814 39.05 0.63 49.52
C ARG A 814 38.92 2.16 49.63
N LYS A 815 40.04 2.87 49.83
CA LYS A 815 40.06 4.34 49.67
C LYS A 815 39.91 4.64 48.19
N THR A 816 38.71 5.01 47.75
CA THR A 816 38.52 5.70 46.47
C THR A 816 39.22 7.04 46.57
N ALA A 817 40.33 7.20 45.84
CA ALA A 817 40.94 8.51 45.61
C ALA A 817 39.89 9.37 44.90
N LYS A 818 39.58 10.54 45.49
CA LYS A 818 38.74 11.56 44.87
C LYS A 818 39.32 12.08 43.57
#